data_AF-A0A7Y5URU7-F1
#
_entry.id   AF-A0A7Y5URU7-F1
#
_cell.length_a   1.000
_cell.length_b   1.000
_cell.length_c   1.000
_cell.angle_alpha   90.00
_cell.angle_beta   90.00
_cell.angle_gamma   90.00
#
_symmetry.space_group_name_H-M   'P 1'
#
loop_
_entity.id
_entity.type
_entity.pdbx_description
1 polymer ?
#
loop_
_entity_poly.entity_id
_entity_poly.type
_entity_poly.pdbx_seq_one_letter_code
_entity_poly.pdbx_strand_id
1 'polypeptide(L)'
;MVENAGRKVVLIVALIVAAIALLAYKPLTSGRAPFPLGLDIAGGERLLYRIDLDQAAKEGLASETGDTSDLMQQTIQVMRERCDKAGNTEAVIRRLGSDRIEVNLPRVSTARTTLVTAKLAQAIGTDLQAVVLIDAPQKVVESFPGSGGVLKIGNERLSYSLRVGNQLTLRERGVQRSPIGEHAVGASITLIDSDNFRRTLENLGDMRFLAAAQLEDVSRTGTDMLSAEQKLRDWLRKPENTAADIDTYNKLTQEAGGPPRGMEWYPYKIQEGEAVPPMADRRFLLVKRPASLEETFTGADLLRVGPGQDQAGYPAIEFTMNDADGTASRFGRFTEKLVDKQLAIVMNDEIVTAPNINSPLFGNAIIEGRFGLAERDAMVTVLRSGSLRIKPTLEAEETVGASIGDDYVRKNLLAGATTLALIIGFLLVYYRRLGMWAALILLLNLTLLMAGMVLVNGTLTLAGIGGIVLTVGMAVDASILIFERIREEQSKGRKPMQAAKDGFDHAMSAIVDGNLTTLITAFILMYVGTGTIRGFAVTLTIGIITTMFCALVALRVCVHYELKRGVQSFEMREFFRNANFKFMAYRRPALVITGTLLVAGVALFAWLPNQRKYGIDFLGGATVKVRTEQPISADDLRGRVEKLGGAMATAEVVDLPGSRDSDGRAREFRITFKSSPETAKGEGKDVERQFRQEIADGLADLLQKGPIELAVTGDSANGTLYFESVHSATDVQTQLASAGFTNGVATGREGQANVFAVQGNVAGGIDAESLRNALATAFEGQNDSAGREYKLALPIPESSVVGAQVVGELRDSAIKALAISSLLILLYIRVRFAEYSYGWAALLADLHDVVATLAAIAFLVWVPWIKVEMNLTMIAAFLTILGYSLNDTIVVFDRIRENGHAMQGKSYGDIVNISLNQTLSRTVITSGVTLLTVLALVLLGGPGVYDFSLTLLIGFIAGAYSTAFVAAPLVWGWTTRGKEEAPKSA
;
A
#
# COMPACT_ATOMS: atom_id res chain seq x y z
N MET A 1 -21.15 -13.33 -41.89
CA MET A 1 -20.84 -12.33 -40.87
C MET A 1 -19.36 -12.35 -40.47
N VAL A 2 -18.76 -13.52 -40.20
CA VAL A 2 -17.35 -13.63 -39.78
C VAL A 2 -16.51 -14.44 -40.77
N GLU A 3 -15.45 -13.83 -41.31
CA GLU A 3 -14.42 -14.51 -42.10
C GLU A 3 -13.52 -15.36 -41.20
N ASN A 4 -13.07 -16.51 -41.72
CA ASN A 4 -12.17 -17.44 -41.01
C ASN A 4 -12.67 -17.82 -39.60
N ALA A 5 -13.98 -17.96 -39.42
CA ALA A 5 -14.60 -18.23 -38.13
C ALA A 5 -13.99 -19.45 -37.41
N GLY A 6 -13.60 -20.50 -38.14
CA GLY A 6 -12.92 -21.66 -37.57
C GLY A 6 -11.57 -21.31 -36.90
N ARG A 7 -10.74 -20.47 -37.54
CA ARG A 7 -9.47 -20.02 -36.95
C ARG A 7 -9.70 -19.17 -35.69
N LYS A 8 -10.74 -18.34 -35.69
CA LYS A 8 -11.11 -17.52 -34.52
C LYS A 8 -11.61 -18.39 -33.35
N VAL A 9 -12.36 -19.46 -33.62
CA VAL A 9 -12.75 -20.43 -32.59
C VAL A 9 -11.52 -21.09 -31.99
N VAL A 10 -10.59 -21.55 -32.82
CA VAL A 10 -9.33 -22.15 -32.34
C VAL A 10 -8.55 -21.17 -31.47
N LEU A 11 -8.45 -19.89 -31.88
CA LEU A 11 -7.83 -18.83 -31.08
C LEU A 11 -8.51 -18.67 -29.71
N ILE A 12 -9.85 -18.57 -29.68
CA ILE A 12 -10.61 -18.40 -28.42
C ILE A 12 -10.40 -19.60 -27.50
N VAL A 13 -10.48 -20.82 -28.02
CA VAL A 13 -10.25 -22.05 -27.24
C VAL A 13 -8.81 -22.11 -26.73
N ALA A 14 -7.82 -21.78 -27.57
CA ALA A 14 -6.42 -21.73 -27.17
C ALA A 14 -6.18 -20.69 -26.05
N LEU A 15 -6.81 -19.51 -26.15
CA LEU A 15 -6.74 -18.48 -25.12
C LEU A 15 -7.38 -18.93 -23.80
N ILE A 16 -8.53 -19.62 -23.85
CA ILE A 16 -9.16 -20.19 -22.65
C ILE A 16 -8.24 -21.21 -21.99
N VAL A 17 -7.69 -22.14 -22.77
CA VAL A 17 -6.78 -23.17 -22.25
C VAL A 17 -5.52 -22.54 -21.65
N ALA A 18 -4.92 -21.57 -22.34
CA ALA A 18 -3.76 -20.84 -21.84
C ALA A 18 -4.07 -20.06 -20.56
N ALA A 19 -5.23 -19.39 -20.50
CA ALA A 19 -5.66 -18.64 -19.32
C ALA A 19 -5.86 -19.56 -18.10
N ILE A 20 -6.52 -20.71 -18.29
CA ILE A 20 -6.70 -21.71 -17.22
C ILE A 20 -5.35 -22.28 -16.79
N ALA A 21 -4.46 -22.60 -17.74
CA ALA A 21 -3.13 -23.11 -17.43
C ALA A 21 -2.29 -22.10 -16.63
N LEU A 22 -2.32 -20.81 -17.00
CA LEU A 22 -1.65 -19.74 -16.27
C LEU A 22 -2.16 -19.60 -14.84
N LEU A 23 -3.49 -19.65 -14.67
CA LEU A 23 -4.12 -19.56 -13.35
C LEU A 23 -3.82 -20.78 -12.48
N ALA A 24 -3.68 -21.96 -13.07
CA ALA A 24 -3.40 -23.19 -12.35
C ALA A 24 -1.90 -23.41 -12.05
N TYR A 25 -0.99 -22.78 -12.79
CA TYR A 25 0.45 -23.03 -12.74
C TYR A 25 1.06 -22.87 -11.33
N LYS A 26 0.94 -21.69 -10.70
CA LYS A 26 1.48 -21.45 -9.35
C LYS A 26 0.80 -22.29 -8.26
N PRO A 27 -0.54 -22.44 -8.25
CA PRO A 27 -1.21 -23.32 -7.30
C PRO A 27 -0.73 -24.77 -7.38
N LEU A 28 -0.57 -25.32 -8.59
CA LEU A 28 -0.15 -26.70 -8.81
C LEU A 28 1.34 -26.93 -8.51
N THR A 29 2.21 -25.96 -8.82
CA THR A 29 3.67 -26.14 -8.72
C THR A 29 4.24 -25.76 -7.36
N SER A 30 3.66 -24.74 -6.71
CA SER A 30 4.23 -24.13 -5.49
C SER A 30 3.23 -24.07 -4.33
N GLY A 31 1.97 -24.48 -4.54
CA GLY A 31 0.90 -24.28 -3.55
C GLY A 31 0.55 -22.80 -3.29
N ARG A 32 1.08 -21.88 -4.12
CA ARG A 32 0.93 -20.43 -3.94
C ARG A 32 -0.23 -19.89 -4.77
N ALA A 33 -0.79 -18.76 -4.32
CA ALA A 33 -1.79 -18.02 -5.08
C ALA A 33 -1.27 -17.62 -6.48
N PRO A 34 -2.15 -17.57 -7.50
CA PRO A 34 -1.76 -17.27 -8.88
C PRO A 34 -1.17 -15.85 -9.07
N PHE A 35 -1.60 -14.90 -8.26
CA PHE A 35 -1.11 -13.51 -8.26
C PHE A 35 -0.80 -13.06 -6.83
N PRO A 36 0.09 -12.07 -6.65
CA PRO A 36 0.35 -11.47 -5.34
C PRO A 36 -0.93 -10.85 -4.75
N LEU A 37 -1.12 -11.00 -3.45
CA LEU A 37 -2.22 -10.37 -2.72
C LEU A 37 -1.76 -9.04 -2.13
N GLY A 38 -2.64 -8.04 -2.16
CA GLY A 38 -2.43 -6.75 -1.53
C GLY A 38 -2.45 -6.87 -0.01
N LEU A 39 -1.88 -5.90 0.69
CA LEU A 39 -1.84 -5.86 2.16
C LEU A 39 -3.24 -5.77 2.77
N ASP A 40 -4.16 -5.12 2.07
CA ASP A 40 -5.57 -5.04 2.43
C ASP A 40 -6.31 -6.39 2.32
N ILE A 41 -5.70 -7.40 1.70
CA ILE A 41 -6.19 -8.77 1.64
C ILE A 41 -5.35 -9.71 2.52
N ALA A 42 -4.03 -9.71 2.32
CA ALA A 42 -3.13 -10.65 2.98
C ALA A 42 -2.76 -10.23 4.41
N GLY A 43 -3.02 -8.98 4.79
CA GLY A 43 -2.39 -8.33 5.92
C GLY A 43 -0.89 -8.14 5.75
N GLY A 44 -0.29 -7.50 6.73
CA GLY A 44 1.13 -7.17 6.78
C GLY A 44 1.36 -5.68 6.88
N GLU A 45 2.49 -5.23 6.36
CA GLU A 45 2.97 -3.86 6.56
C GLU A 45 3.36 -3.20 5.23
N ARG A 46 3.04 -1.91 5.09
CA ARG A 46 3.46 -1.03 4.02
C ARG A 46 4.38 0.02 4.61
N LEU A 47 5.55 0.17 4.02
CA LEU A 47 6.51 1.21 4.37
C LEU A 47 6.77 2.06 3.13
N LEU A 48 6.54 3.36 3.23
CA LEU A 48 6.86 4.33 2.19
C LEU A 48 8.09 5.11 2.60
N TYR A 49 9.20 4.83 1.93
CA TYR A 49 10.46 5.52 2.14
C TYR A 49 10.68 6.60 1.08
N ARG A 50 11.32 7.70 1.49
CA ARG A 50 11.86 8.72 0.60
C ARG A 50 13.39 8.75 0.68
N ILE A 51 14.00 8.91 -0.47
CA ILE A 51 15.43 9.09 -0.66
C ILE A 51 15.68 10.58 -0.91
N ASP A 52 16.57 11.19 -0.13
CA ASP A 52 16.98 12.58 -0.37
C ASP A 52 17.97 12.66 -1.55
N LEU A 53 17.43 12.81 -2.76
CA LEU A 53 18.25 12.85 -3.98
C LEU A 53 19.14 14.10 -4.05
N ASP A 54 18.75 15.21 -3.42
CA ASP A 54 19.57 16.43 -3.36
C ASP A 54 20.79 16.21 -2.47
N GLN A 55 20.61 15.53 -1.33
CA GLN A 55 21.70 15.08 -0.49
C GLN A 55 22.58 14.05 -1.22
N ALA A 56 21.97 13.08 -1.90
CA ALA A 56 22.72 12.10 -2.69
C ALA A 56 23.62 12.78 -3.74
N ALA A 57 23.12 13.79 -4.44
CA ALA A 57 23.90 14.55 -5.42
C ALA A 57 25.05 15.34 -4.77
N LYS A 58 24.83 15.96 -3.60
CA LYS A 58 25.89 16.65 -2.83
C LYS A 58 26.97 15.70 -2.33
N GLU A 59 26.59 14.48 -2.00
CA GLU A 59 27.50 13.41 -1.56
C GLU A 59 28.16 12.68 -2.74
N GLY A 60 27.88 13.11 -3.98
CA GLY A 60 28.39 12.49 -5.20
C GLY A 60 27.79 11.11 -5.49
N LEU A 61 26.77 10.66 -4.76
CA LEU A 61 26.16 9.32 -4.91
C LEU A 61 25.24 9.20 -6.14
N ALA A 62 24.91 10.31 -6.79
CA ALA A 62 24.15 10.37 -8.03
C ALA A 62 25.02 10.96 -9.15
N SER A 63 24.85 10.45 -10.39
CA SER A 63 25.57 10.94 -11.56
C SER A 63 25.39 12.46 -11.75
N GLU A 64 26.44 13.16 -12.20
CA GLU A 64 26.37 14.57 -12.62
C GLU A 64 25.29 14.82 -13.70
N THR A 65 24.89 13.77 -14.44
CA THR A 65 23.81 13.82 -15.45
C THR A 65 22.39 13.76 -14.86
N GLY A 66 22.23 13.59 -13.55
CA GLY A 66 20.91 13.58 -12.87
C GLY A 66 20.11 12.29 -13.02
N ASP A 67 20.68 11.21 -13.59
CA ASP A 67 20.02 9.91 -13.62
C ASP A 67 20.14 9.22 -12.25
N THR A 68 19.11 9.42 -11.44
CA THR A 68 18.96 8.84 -10.10
C THR A 68 18.34 7.45 -10.13
N SER A 69 18.03 6.92 -11.33
CA SER A 69 17.42 5.60 -11.49
C SER A 69 18.31 4.49 -10.96
N ASP A 70 19.61 4.56 -11.21
CA ASP A 70 20.57 3.53 -10.78
C ASP A 70 20.68 3.45 -9.26
N LEU A 71 20.78 4.60 -8.58
CA LEU A 71 20.80 4.69 -7.13
C LEU A 71 19.53 4.09 -6.51
N MET A 72 18.37 4.41 -7.10
CA MET A 72 17.07 3.88 -6.66
C MET A 72 16.98 2.36 -6.87
N GLN A 73 17.41 1.86 -8.03
CA GLN A 73 17.39 0.42 -8.33
C GLN A 73 18.33 -0.37 -7.41
N GLN A 74 19.53 0.13 -7.16
CA GLN A 74 20.48 -0.47 -6.23
C GLN A 74 19.93 -0.50 -4.80
N THR A 75 19.32 0.60 -4.36
CA THR A 75 18.68 0.69 -3.04
C THR A 75 17.55 -0.32 -2.90
N ILE A 76 16.70 -0.45 -3.92
CA ILE A 76 15.62 -1.46 -3.98
C ILE A 76 16.19 -2.88 -3.92
N GLN A 77 17.30 -3.16 -4.62
CA GLN A 77 17.93 -4.46 -4.64
C GLN A 77 18.47 -4.85 -3.25
N VAL A 78 19.15 -3.92 -2.57
CA VAL A 78 19.63 -4.12 -1.19
C VAL A 78 18.47 -4.41 -0.23
N MET A 79 17.40 -3.59 -0.29
CA MET A 79 16.21 -3.83 0.53
C MET A 79 15.54 -5.18 0.23
N ARG A 80 15.53 -5.61 -1.05
CA ARG A 80 14.95 -6.89 -1.47
C ARG A 80 15.73 -8.07 -0.91
N GLU A 81 17.05 -8.06 -1.04
CA GLU A 81 17.91 -9.11 -0.50
C GLU A 81 17.79 -9.22 1.03
N ARG A 82 17.60 -8.08 1.71
CA ARG A 82 17.33 -8.02 3.16
C ARG A 82 15.98 -8.63 3.51
N CYS A 83 14.91 -8.32 2.78
CA CYS A 83 13.60 -8.93 2.95
C CYS A 83 13.65 -10.46 2.76
N ASP A 84 14.30 -10.91 1.68
CA ASP A 84 14.43 -12.34 1.35
C ASP A 84 15.19 -13.09 2.46
N LYS A 85 16.29 -12.53 2.95
CA LYS A 85 17.09 -13.11 4.06
C LYS A 85 16.35 -13.11 5.39
N ALA A 86 15.53 -12.09 5.65
CA ALA A 86 14.68 -12.03 6.83
C ALA A 86 13.48 -13.01 6.76
N GLY A 87 13.37 -13.77 5.66
CA GLY A 87 12.36 -14.83 5.47
C GLY A 87 11.08 -14.35 4.77
N ASN A 88 11.01 -13.09 4.34
CA ASN A 88 9.86 -12.56 3.60
C ASN A 88 10.14 -12.50 2.10
N THR A 89 10.06 -13.67 1.44
CA THR A 89 10.24 -13.80 -0.02
C THR A 89 9.05 -13.27 -0.84
N GLU A 90 7.95 -12.89 -0.20
CA GLU A 90 6.76 -12.32 -0.86
C GLU A 90 6.76 -10.78 -0.85
N ALA A 91 7.83 -10.16 -0.33
CA ALA A 91 7.96 -8.71 -0.28
C ALA A 91 7.94 -8.06 -1.68
N VAL A 92 7.07 -7.07 -1.86
CA VAL A 92 6.98 -6.29 -3.08
C VAL A 92 7.61 -4.92 -2.84
N ILE A 93 8.85 -4.76 -3.31
CA ILE A 93 9.60 -3.51 -3.24
C ILE A 93 9.67 -2.87 -4.62
N ARG A 94 9.24 -1.62 -4.72
CA ARG A 94 9.19 -0.88 -5.99
C ARG A 94 9.42 0.61 -5.82
N ARG A 95 9.93 1.23 -6.87
CA ARG A 95 10.04 2.69 -6.98
C ARG A 95 8.65 3.31 -7.13
N LEU A 96 8.44 4.43 -6.45
CA LEU A 96 7.29 5.31 -6.63
C LEU A 96 7.79 6.72 -6.98
N GLY A 97 7.39 7.25 -8.14
CA GLY A 97 7.89 8.55 -8.60
C GLY A 97 9.41 8.56 -8.81
N SER A 98 10.03 9.72 -8.57
CA SER A 98 11.47 9.92 -8.75
C SER A 98 12.29 9.48 -7.53
N ASP A 99 11.79 9.69 -6.32
CA ASP A 99 12.57 9.68 -5.07
C ASP A 99 12.00 8.79 -3.96
N ARG A 100 10.92 8.03 -4.21
CA ARG A 100 10.31 7.15 -3.19
C ARG A 100 10.45 5.66 -3.49
N ILE A 101 10.47 4.87 -2.43
CA ILE A 101 10.47 3.41 -2.46
C ILE A 101 9.29 2.93 -1.60
N GLU A 102 8.38 2.20 -2.23
CA GLU A 102 7.31 1.49 -1.53
C GLU A 102 7.77 0.06 -1.26
N VAL A 103 7.70 -0.35 0.01
CA VAL A 103 7.97 -1.71 0.48
C VAL A 103 6.66 -2.28 1.03
N ASN A 104 6.11 -3.29 0.38
CA ASN A 104 4.96 -4.05 0.89
C ASN A 104 5.45 -5.40 1.43
N LEU A 105 5.14 -5.68 2.68
CA LEU A 105 5.53 -6.88 3.42
C LEU A 105 4.27 -7.70 3.74
N PRO A 106 3.73 -8.47 2.78
CA PRO A 106 2.53 -9.26 3.01
C PRO A 106 2.80 -10.37 4.03
N ARG A 107 1.78 -10.68 4.84
CA ARG A 107 1.81 -11.80 5.81
C ARG A 107 2.95 -11.73 6.83
N VAL A 108 3.60 -10.57 6.99
CA VAL A 108 4.46 -10.35 8.14
C VAL A 108 3.55 -10.21 9.34
N SER A 109 3.46 -11.29 10.10
CA SER A 109 2.69 -11.33 11.33
C SER A 109 3.27 -10.32 12.31
N THR A 110 2.48 -9.30 12.64
CA THR A 110 2.68 -8.48 13.83
C THR A 110 2.54 -9.31 15.12
N ALA A 111 2.14 -10.58 15.06
CA ALA A 111 2.24 -11.49 16.21
C ALA A 111 3.70 -11.92 16.51
N ARG A 112 4.67 -11.62 15.64
CA ARG A 112 6.09 -11.57 16.03
C ARG A 112 6.40 -10.42 17.00
N THR A 113 5.48 -9.48 17.23
CA THR A 113 5.46 -8.60 18.40
C THR A 113 4.84 -9.33 19.59
N THR A 114 5.31 -10.55 19.85
CA THR A 114 5.16 -11.12 21.18
C THR A 114 6.04 -10.24 22.08
N LEU A 115 5.48 -9.69 23.15
CA LEU A 115 6.23 -8.92 24.16
C LEU A 115 7.27 -9.86 24.78
N VAL A 116 8.41 -10.02 24.13
CA VAL A 116 9.50 -10.88 24.59
C VAL A 116 9.96 -10.29 25.91
N THR A 117 9.68 -11.00 26.99
CA THR A 117 10.05 -10.54 28.33
C THR A 117 11.13 -11.45 28.89
N ALA A 118 12.11 -10.82 29.54
CA ALA A 118 13.19 -11.52 30.21
C ALA A 118 13.54 -10.79 31.51
N LYS A 119 14.49 -11.33 32.28
CA LYS A 119 14.98 -10.68 33.49
C LYS A 119 16.37 -10.10 33.27
N LEU A 120 16.68 -9.02 34.00
CA LEU A 120 18.05 -8.52 34.11
C LEU A 120 18.92 -9.52 34.89
N ALA A 121 20.00 -9.98 34.27
CA ALA A 121 21.01 -10.77 34.95
C ALA A 121 21.95 -9.91 35.81
N GLN A 122 22.05 -8.60 35.50
CA GLN A 122 22.89 -7.63 36.21
C GLN A 122 22.15 -6.31 36.44
N ALA A 123 22.48 -5.62 37.53
CA ALA A 123 21.92 -4.31 37.83
C ALA A 123 22.46 -3.23 36.87
N ILE A 124 21.58 -2.32 36.46
CA ILE A 124 21.89 -1.16 35.63
C ILE A 124 21.83 0.10 36.49
N GLY A 125 22.94 0.84 36.59
CA GLY A 125 23.01 2.14 37.29
C GLY A 125 22.41 3.28 36.45
N THR A 126 22.62 4.55 36.83
CA THR A 126 22.16 5.73 36.03
C THR A 126 23.06 6.06 34.84
N ASP A 127 24.27 5.54 34.80
CA ASP A 127 25.21 5.75 33.70
C ASP A 127 24.88 4.88 32.48
N LEU A 128 25.36 5.27 31.30
CA LEU A 128 25.14 4.49 30.06
C LEU A 128 25.94 3.19 30.11
N GLN A 129 25.34 2.10 30.63
CA GLN A 129 25.87 0.77 30.43
C GLN A 129 25.68 0.39 28.96
N ALA A 130 26.72 -0.06 28.24
CA ALA A 130 26.53 -0.46 26.85
C ALA A 130 26.22 -1.93 26.66
N VAL A 131 26.06 -2.70 27.72
CA VAL A 131 25.63 -4.10 27.63
C VAL A 131 24.55 -4.38 28.67
N VAL A 132 23.45 -4.96 28.23
CA VAL A 132 22.41 -5.54 29.09
C VAL A 132 22.50 -7.04 29.00
N LEU A 133 22.70 -7.69 30.14
CA LEU A 133 22.69 -9.15 30.24
C LEU A 133 21.27 -9.62 30.55
N ILE A 134 20.77 -10.50 29.69
CA ILE A 134 19.50 -11.17 29.85
C ILE A 134 19.68 -12.48 30.64
N ASP A 135 18.83 -12.68 31.64
CA ASP A 135 18.59 -13.97 32.30
C ASP A 135 17.26 -14.55 31.79
N ALA A 136 17.36 -15.50 30.85
CA ALA A 136 16.22 -16.23 30.29
C ALA A 136 16.67 -17.52 29.60
N PRO A 137 15.74 -18.49 29.38
CA PRO A 137 16.01 -19.65 28.55
C PRO A 137 16.49 -19.25 27.15
N GLN A 138 17.37 -20.05 26.54
CA GLN A 138 18.01 -19.73 25.26
C GLN A 138 17.01 -19.38 24.14
N LYS A 139 15.86 -20.06 24.11
CA LYS A 139 14.78 -19.80 23.14
C LYS A 139 14.17 -18.39 23.28
N VAL A 140 14.12 -17.86 24.50
CA VAL A 140 13.64 -16.48 24.79
C VAL A 140 14.74 -15.48 24.43
N VAL A 141 15.99 -15.76 24.79
CA VAL A 141 17.14 -14.95 24.37
C VAL A 141 17.21 -14.82 22.84
N GLU A 142 16.96 -15.91 22.11
CA GLU A 142 16.94 -15.94 20.65
C GLU A 142 15.82 -15.11 20.01
N SER A 143 14.75 -14.83 20.76
CA SER A 143 13.63 -14.01 20.29
C SER A 143 13.89 -12.51 20.34
N PHE A 144 14.92 -12.06 21.08
CA PHE A 144 15.43 -10.69 20.93
C PHE A 144 16.17 -10.58 19.58
N PRO A 145 15.85 -9.60 18.71
CA PRO A 145 16.54 -9.43 17.43
C PRO A 145 18.06 -9.29 17.57
N GLY A 146 18.80 -10.04 16.76
CA GLY A 146 20.27 -9.93 16.64
C GLY A 146 20.73 -8.55 16.16
N SER A 147 19.88 -7.89 15.37
CA SER A 147 20.10 -6.61 14.68
C SER A 147 19.73 -5.37 15.52
N GLY A 148 19.34 -5.54 16.80
CA GLY A 148 18.94 -4.44 17.67
C GLY A 148 17.43 -4.35 17.94
N GLY A 149 17.04 -3.74 19.07
CA GLY A 149 15.65 -3.61 19.55
C GLY A 149 15.47 -2.39 20.48
N VAL A 150 14.24 -2.07 20.90
CA VAL A 150 14.00 -1.19 22.06
C VAL A 150 13.39 -2.01 23.19
N LEU A 151 13.97 -1.85 24.37
CA LEU A 151 13.62 -2.52 25.61
C LEU A 151 12.87 -1.56 26.53
N LYS A 152 11.93 -2.08 27.32
CA LYS A 152 11.35 -1.43 28.51
C LYS A 152 11.97 -2.07 29.73
N ILE A 153 12.36 -1.25 30.69
CA ILE A 153 12.61 -1.70 32.06
C ILE A 153 11.90 -0.70 32.98
N GLY A 154 10.82 -1.13 33.62
CA GLY A 154 9.92 -0.23 34.35
C GLY A 154 9.33 0.87 33.44
N ASN A 155 9.68 2.13 33.70
CA ASN A 155 9.27 3.29 32.90
C ASN A 155 10.36 3.79 31.93
N GLU A 156 11.55 3.18 31.96
CA GLU A 156 12.65 3.56 31.09
C GLU A 156 12.63 2.77 29.78
N ARG A 157 12.96 3.43 28.67
CA ARG A 157 13.19 2.82 27.36
C ARG A 157 14.66 2.89 26.99
N LEU A 158 15.20 1.76 26.53
CA LEU A 158 16.59 1.61 26.13
C LEU A 158 16.65 1.03 24.73
N SER A 159 17.44 1.59 23.81
CA SER A 159 17.68 0.99 22.50
C SER A 159 18.98 0.18 22.52
N TYR A 160 19.01 -0.96 21.83
CA TYR A 160 20.20 -1.77 21.64
C TYR A 160 20.44 -2.00 20.14
N SER A 161 21.70 -2.10 19.74
CA SER A 161 22.15 -2.21 18.34
C SER A 161 22.48 -3.64 17.92
N LEU A 162 22.87 -4.49 18.86
CA LEU A 162 23.32 -5.85 18.58
C LEU A 162 22.96 -6.78 19.74
N ARG A 163 22.57 -8.02 19.44
CA ARG A 163 22.53 -9.11 20.43
C ARG A 163 23.55 -10.18 20.10
N VAL A 164 24.39 -10.52 21.08
CA VAL A 164 25.31 -11.66 21.02
C VAL A 164 25.02 -12.57 22.21
N GLY A 165 24.51 -13.78 21.95
CA GLY A 165 24.03 -14.66 23.01
C GLY A 165 22.97 -13.97 23.86
N ASN A 166 23.18 -13.89 25.18
CA ASN A 166 22.33 -13.20 26.15
C ASN A 166 22.75 -11.74 26.42
N GLN A 167 23.71 -11.19 25.67
CA GLN A 167 24.16 -9.82 25.79
C GLN A 167 23.50 -8.93 24.74
N LEU A 168 22.95 -7.80 25.17
CA LEU A 168 22.39 -6.76 24.30
C LEU A 168 23.27 -5.51 24.36
N THR A 169 23.88 -5.12 23.25
CA THR A 169 24.71 -3.91 23.17
C THR A 169 23.82 -2.67 23.11
N LEU A 170 23.71 -1.92 24.21
CA LEU A 170 22.91 -0.70 24.28
C LEU A 170 23.51 0.41 23.43
N ARG A 171 22.63 1.07 22.67
CA ARG A 171 22.92 2.25 21.85
C ARG A 171 22.56 3.54 22.60
N GLU A 172 21.39 3.59 23.23
CA GLU A 172 20.87 4.79 23.88
C GLU A 172 19.94 4.43 25.05
N ARG A 173 19.95 5.27 26.10
CA ARG A 173 19.02 5.20 27.25
C ARG A 173 18.14 6.43 27.30
N GLY A 174 16.96 6.30 27.90
CA GLY A 174 16.00 7.40 27.95
C GLY A 174 15.36 7.70 26.59
N VAL A 175 15.31 6.69 25.72
CA VAL A 175 14.74 6.81 24.37
C VAL A 175 13.31 7.34 24.47
N GLN A 176 12.94 8.25 23.57
CA GLN A 176 11.64 8.93 23.57
C GLN A 176 11.34 9.67 24.89
N ARG A 177 12.36 10.32 25.47
CA ARG A 177 12.24 11.11 26.72
C ARG A 177 11.80 10.29 27.93
N SER A 178 12.04 8.98 27.92
CA SER A 178 11.78 8.14 29.09
C SER A 178 12.77 8.47 30.23
N PRO A 179 12.33 8.45 31.49
CA PRO A 179 13.19 8.77 32.62
C PRO A 179 14.27 7.68 32.79
N ILE A 180 15.54 8.10 32.80
CA ILE A 180 16.67 7.22 33.07
C ILE A 180 16.70 6.90 34.57
N GLY A 181 16.67 5.62 34.93
CA GLY A 181 16.63 5.15 36.31
C GLY A 181 17.61 4.01 36.60
N GLU A 182 17.74 3.65 37.87
CA GLU A 182 18.46 2.44 38.28
C GLU A 182 17.53 1.23 38.22
N HIS A 183 18.06 0.11 37.73
CA HIS A 183 17.32 -1.16 37.62
C HIS A 183 18.05 -2.28 38.34
N ALA A 184 17.38 -2.93 39.28
CA ALA A 184 17.96 -4.03 40.04
C ALA A 184 18.04 -5.33 39.22
N VAL A 185 18.92 -6.24 39.65
CA VAL A 185 18.96 -7.63 39.16
C VAL A 185 17.56 -8.25 39.28
N GLY A 186 17.12 -8.95 38.25
CA GLY A 186 15.82 -9.60 38.19
C GLY A 186 14.67 -8.72 37.71
N ALA A 187 14.89 -7.43 37.44
CA ALA A 187 13.84 -6.58 36.88
C ALA A 187 13.45 -7.02 35.46
N SER A 188 12.16 -6.89 35.14
CA SER A 188 11.63 -7.31 33.85
C SER A 188 12.08 -6.40 32.72
N ILE A 189 12.73 -7.00 31.73
CA ILE A 189 13.09 -6.42 30.45
C ILE A 189 12.05 -6.86 29.44
N THR A 190 11.36 -5.94 28.79
CA THR A 190 10.40 -6.28 27.74
C THR A 190 10.83 -5.66 26.42
N LEU A 191 10.96 -6.46 25.37
CA LEU A 191 11.13 -5.94 24.01
C LEU A 191 9.83 -5.23 23.58
N ILE A 192 9.87 -3.90 23.43
CA ILE A 192 8.69 -3.07 23.10
C ILE A 192 8.64 -2.70 21.63
N ASP A 193 9.80 -2.50 21.01
CA ASP A 193 9.90 -2.30 19.57
C ASP A 193 10.52 -3.53 18.96
N SER A 194 9.65 -4.35 18.38
CA SER A 194 9.98 -5.61 17.74
C SER A 194 10.02 -5.49 16.22
N ASP A 195 10.06 -4.28 15.64
CA ASP A 195 10.04 -4.14 14.19
C ASP A 195 11.41 -4.48 13.59
N ASN A 196 11.82 -5.74 13.81
CA ASN A 196 13.03 -6.37 13.33
C ASN A 196 13.09 -6.27 11.80
N PHE A 197 11.95 -6.30 11.12
CA PHE A 197 11.89 -6.15 9.67
C PHE A 197 12.18 -4.72 9.22
N ARG A 198 11.47 -3.72 9.77
CA ARG A 198 11.80 -2.31 9.50
C ARG A 198 13.24 -2.02 9.86
N ARG A 199 13.72 -2.47 11.01
CA ARG A 199 15.11 -2.30 11.41
C ARG A 199 16.06 -3.05 10.50
N THR A 200 15.72 -4.20 9.93
CA THR A 200 16.56 -4.88 8.93
C THR A 200 16.59 -4.09 7.61
N LEU A 201 15.48 -3.44 7.26
CA LEU A 201 15.40 -2.56 6.09
C LEU A 201 16.12 -1.23 6.30
N GLU A 202 15.99 -0.63 7.48
CA GLU A 202 16.56 0.66 7.87
C GLU A 202 17.98 0.53 8.44
N ASN A 203 18.38 -0.66 8.93
CA ASN A 203 19.70 -0.84 9.54
C ASN A 203 20.73 -0.56 8.49
N LEU A 204 21.45 0.51 8.76
CA LEU A 204 22.75 0.76 8.21
C LEU A 204 23.57 -0.47 8.65
N GLY A 205 23.91 -1.32 7.70
CA GLY A 205 25.18 -2.00 7.77
C GLY A 205 26.09 -1.13 6.93
N ASP A 206 26.24 0.16 7.30
CA ASP A 206 27.01 1.13 6.52
C ASP A 206 28.48 0.84 6.73
N MET A 207 28.97 -0.11 5.93
CA MET A 207 30.38 -0.44 5.87
C MET A 207 31.06 0.50 4.88
N ARG A 208 32.13 1.16 5.33
CA ARG A 208 33.01 1.98 4.49
C ARG A 208 34.46 1.59 4.69
N PHE A 209 35.22 1.55 3.61
CA PHE A 209 36.67 1.47 3.67
C PHE A 209 37.24 2.89 3.55
N LEU A 210 37.85 3.38 4.63
CA LEU A 210 38.38 4.74 4.71
C LEU A 210 39.86 4.72 5.03
N ALA A 211 40.63 5.60 4.41
CA ALA A 211 42.04 5.75 4.73
C ALA A 211 42.20 6.48 6.07
N ALA A 212 42.98 5.93 6.99
CA ALA A 212 43.34 6.65 8.20
C ALA A 212 44.17 7.90 7.85
N ALA A 213 43.83 9.03 8.48
CA ALA A 213 44.52 10.28 8.27
C ALA A 213 45.98 10.19 8.77
N GLN A 214 46.91 10.63 7.94
CA GLN A 214 48.33 10.70 8.31
C GLN A 214 48.66 12.08 8.89
N LEU A 215 49.77 12.17 9.63
CA LEU A 215 50.23 13.43 10.23
C LEU A 215 50.39 14.55 9.19
N GLU A 216 50.87 14.19 7.99
CA GLU A 216 51.03 15.10 6.86
C GLU A 216 49.68 15.63 6.33
N ASP A 217 48.65 14.78 6.32
CA ASP A 217 47.32 15.17 5.85
C ASP A 217 46.71 16.23 6.78
N VAL A 218 46.87 16.05 8.09
CA VAL A 218 46.35 16.98 9.10
C VAL A 218 47.11 18.31 9.04
N SER A 219 48.43 18.24 8.94
CA SER A 219 49.31 19.41 8.86
C SER A 219 48.98 20.35 7.68
N ARG A 220 48.53 19.79 6.54
CA ARG A 220 48.09 20.57 5.37
C ARG A 220 46.84 21.42 5.60
N THR A 221 46.08 21.14 6.65
CA THR A 221 44.85 21.88 7.01
C THR A 221 45.11 23.02 8.02
N GLY A 222 46.38 23.27 8.38
CA GLY A 222 46.76 24.34 9.30
C GLY A 222 46.53 24.00 10.79
N THR A 223 46.41 22.72 11.13
CA THR A 223 46.34 22.21 12.51
C THR A 223 47.22 20.96 12.65
N ASP A 224 47.49 20.53 13.88
CA ASP A 224 48.14 19.26 14.17
C ASP A 224 47.16 18.22 14.78
N MET A 225 47.59 16.96 14.80
CA MET A 225 46.77 15.83 15.25
C MET A 225 46.38 15.93 16.74
N LEU A 226 47.30 16.36 17.59
CA LEU A 226 47.08 16.48 19.04
C LEU A 226 46.05 17.58 19.31
N SER A 227 46.20 18.74 18.67
CA SER A 227 45.25 19.85 18.76
C SER A 227 43.86 19.46 18.23
N ALA A 228 43.79 18.68 17.15
CA ALA A 228 42.52 18.20 16.60
C ALA A 228 41.81 17.21 17.53
N GLU A 229 42.55 16.30 18.16
CA GLU A 229 42.03 15.35 19.13
C GLU A 229 41.55 16.06 20.40
N GLN A 230 42.33 17.04 20.89
CA GLN A 230 41.97 17.84 22.06
C GLN A 230 40.62 18.55 21.87
N LYS A 231 40.40 19.17 20.70
CA LYS A 231 39.13 19.84 20.36
C LYS A 231 37.94 18.88 20.42
N LEU A 232 38.09 17.66 19.90
CA LEU A 232 37.06 16.63 19.98
C LEU A 232 36.75 16.28 21.44
N ARG A 233 37.78 16.02 22.25
CA ARG A 233 37.61 15.64 23.66
C ARG A 233 36.97 16.76 24.48
N ASP A 234 37.37 18.01 24.25
CA ASP A 234 36.79 19.17 24.92
C ASP A 234 35.32 19.39 24.51
N TRP A 235 34.97 19.12 23.25
CA TRP A 235 33.59 19.17 22.78
C TRP A 235 32.71 18.09 23.41
N LEU A 236 33.19 16.85 23.49
CA LEU A 236 32.47 15.71 24.09
C LEU A 236 32.24 15.87 25.59
N ARG A 237 33.10 16.61 26.31
CA ARG A 237 32.98 16.83 27.76
C ARG A 237 31.98 17.91 28.14
N LYS A 238 31.38 18.64 27.18
CA LYS A 238 30.37 19.65 27.48
C LYS A 238 29.05 19.00 27.89
N PRO A 239 28.36 19.49 28.95
CA PRO A 239 27.09 18.94 29.42
C PRO A 239 25.97 18.89 28.36
N GLU A 240 25.99 19.83 27.42
CA GLU A 240 25.04 19.91 26.30
C GLU A 240 25.28 18.86 25.20
N ASN A 241 26.49 18.29 25.14
CA ASN A 241 26.92 17.33 24.11
C ASN A 241 27.07 15.91 24.64
N THR A 242 26.75 15.67 25.92
CA THR A 242 26.99 14.37 26.57
C THR A 242 26.13 13.24 25.96
N ALA A 243 25.04 13.61 25.27
CA ALA A 243 24.18 12.72 24.49
C ALA A 243 24.29 12.92 22.96
N ALA A 244 25.20 13.78 22.49
CA ALA A 244 25.34 14.09 21.07
C ALA A 244 26.17 13.03 20.34
N ASP A 245 25.74 12.64 19.14
CA ASP A 245 26.44 11.69 18.28
C ASP A 245 27.68 12.32 17.63
N ILE A 246 28.70 11.49 17.33
CA ILE A 246 29.95 11.91 16.70
C ILE A 246 29.74 12.58 15.33
N ASP A 247 28.71 12.16 14.61
CA ASP A 247 28.31 12.77 13.33
C ASP A 247 27.95 14.27 13.49
N THR A 248 27.41 14.65 14.65
CA THR A 248 27.14 16.06 14.98
C THR A 248 28.41 16.89 14.98
N TYR A 249 29.49 16.35 15.57
CA TYR A 249 30.80 17.00 15.56
C TYR A 249 31.41 17.01 14.16
N ASN A 250 31.29 15.91 13.41
CA ASN A 250 31.85 15.79 12.06
C ASN A 250 31.24 16.77 11.04
N LYS A 251 30.02 17.27 11.30
CA LYS A 251 29.33 18.30 10.50
C LYS A 251 29.72 19.73 10.84
N LEU A 252 30.43 19.98 11.96
CA LEU A 252 30.87 21.31 12.31
C LEU A 252 31.93 21.82 11.33
N THR A 253 31.87 23.12 11.01
CA THR A 253 32.94 23.77 10.25
C THR A 253 34.20 23.84 11.11
N GLN A 254 35.37 23.87 10.47
CA GLN A 254 36.65 24.02 11.18
C GLN A 254 36.69 25.32 12.01
N GLU A 255 36.01 26.38 11.56
CA GLU A 255 35.83 27.65 12.28
C GLU A 255 34.98 27.51 13.54
N ALA A 256 33.96 26.63 13.51
CA ALA A 256 33.13 26.28 14.66
C ALA A 256 33.78 25.25 15.60
N GLY A 257 35.06 24.92 15.39
CA GLY A 257 35.81 23.94 16.18
C GLY A 257 35.63 22.48 15.74
N GLY A 258 35.10 22.25 14.53
CA GLY A 258 34.95 20.91 13.93
C GLY A 258 36.26 20.25 13.50
N PRO A 259 36.18 19.06 12.89
CA PRO A 259 37.35 18.29 12.46
C PRO A 259 38.19 19.04 11.41
N PRO A 260 39.46 18.63 11.20
CA PRO A 260 40.27 19.07 10.07
C PRO A 260 39.54 18.94 8.74
N ARG A 261 39.72 19.91 7.82
CA ARG A 261 38.99 19.95 6.55
C ARG A 261 39.18 18.66 5.75
N GLY A 262 38.07 18.03 5.37
CA GLY A 262 38.08 16.76 4.61
C GLY A 262 38.36 15.52 5.45
N MET A 263 38.19 15.59 6.77
CA MET A 263 38.37 14.45 7.68
C MET A 263 37.19 14.30 8.65
N GLU A 264 37.11 13.14 9.27
CA GLU A 264 36.04 12.73 10.18
C GLU A 264 36.60 11.84 11.30
N TRP A 265 36.05 11.98 12.49
CA TRP A 265 36.39 11.14 13.64
C TRP A 265 35.38 10.01 13.79
N TYR A 266 35.90 8.82 14.09
CA TYR A 266 35.08 7.67 14.43
C TYR A 266 35.62 6.98 15.70
N PRO A 267 34.76 6.64 16.67
CA PRO A 267 35.17 5.84 17.83
C PRO A 267 35.49 4.40 17.42
N TYR A 268 36.39 3.75 18.14
CA TYR A 268 36.57 2.30 18.02
C TYR A 268 35.38 1.56 18.61
N LYS A 269 34.99 0.49 17.92
CA LYS A 269 34.03 -0.48 18.46
C LYS A 269 34.58 -1.06 19.75
N ILE A 270 33.71 -1.17 20.76
CA ILE A 270 34.07 -1.75 22.05
C ILE A 270 34.01 -3.26 21.95
N GLN A 271 35.03 -3.95 22.48
CA GLN A 271 35.11 -5.40 22.40
C GLN A 271 34.11 -6.06 23.35
N GLU A 272 33.66 -7.26 22.97
CA GLU A 272 32.69 -8.04 23.72
C GLU A 272 33.18 -8.29 25.15
N GLY A 273 32.37 -7.91 26.16
CA GLY A 273 32.70 -8.07 27.57
C GLY A 273 33.52 -6.93 28.21
N GLU A 274 33.92 -5.90 27.46
CA GLU A 274 34.60 -4.73 28.03
C GLU A 274 33.61 -3.71 28.62
N ALA A 275 33.97 -3.09 29.75
CA ALA A 275 33.21 -1.99 30.32
C ALA A 275 33.26 -0.79 29.37
N VAL A 276 32.11 -0.18 29.12
CA VAL A 276 32.01 0.89 28.13
C VAL A 276 32.36 2.22 28.75
N PRO A 277 33.44 2.87 28.30
CA PRO A 277 33.80 4.16 28.82
C PRO A 277 32.85 5.25 28.25
N PRO A 278 32.69 6.37 28.97
CA PRO A 278 32.05 7.57 28.42
C PRO A 278 32.62 7.91 27.03
N MET A 279 31.80 8.48 26.14
CA MET A 279 32.20 8.80 24.77
C MET A 279 33.50 9.62 24.70
N ALA A 280 33.69 10.56 25.62
CA ALA A 280 34.89 11.38 25.75
C ALA A 280 36.18 10.58 26.05
N ASP A 281 36.05 9.38 26.60
CA ASP A 281 37.13 8.49 27.02
C ASP A 281 37.32 7.29 26.07
N ARG A 282 36.48 7.20 25.02
CA ARG A 282 36.69 6.21 23.95
C ARG A 282 37.98 6.52 23.17
N ARG A 283 38.49 5.48 22.52
CA ARG A 283 39.53 5.62 21.50
C ARG A 283 38.86 6.04 20.19
N PHE A 284 39.48 6.96 19.48
CA PHE A 284 39.02 7.45 18.18
C PHE A 284 40.10 7.29 17.13
N LEU A 285 39.67 7.14 15.87
CA LEU A 285 40.54 7.22 14.71
C LEU A 285 40.07 8.36 13.82
N LEU A 286 41.00 9.18 13.35
CA LEU A 286 40.75 10.19 12.35
C LEU A 286 40.91 9.57 10.97
N VAL A 287 39.91 9.70 10.12
CA VAL A 287 39.91 9.16 8.76
C VAL A 287 39.71 10.26 7.74
N LYS A 288 40.19 10.04 6.52
CA LYS A 288 40.04 10.96 5.40
C LYS A 288 38.69 10.73 4.72
N ARG A 289 37.97 11.80 4.42
CA ARG A 289 36.82 11.72 3.52
C ARG A 289 37.31 11.35 2.11
N PRO A 290 36.59 10.48 1.39
CA PRO A 290 36.90 10.18 0.00
C PRO A 290 36.89 11.48 -0.83
N ALA A 291 37.91 11.69 -1.64
CA ALA A 291 37.99 12.89 -2.49
C ALA A 291 37.13 12.78 -3.76
N SER A 292 36.73 11.56 -4.14
CA SER A 292 35.88 11.25 -5.28
C SER A 292 35.17 9.91 -5.09
N LEU A 293 34.16 9.65 -5.92
CA LEU A 293 33.50 8.34 -6.05
C LEU A 293 34.48 7.20 -6.34
N GLU A 294 35.61 7.49 -7.01
CA GLU A 294 36.61 6.47 -7.36
C GLU A 294 37.36 5.92 -6.13
N GLU A 295 37.34 6.66 -5.01
CA GLU A 295 37.96 6.28 -3.73
C GLU A 295 36.91 5.87 -2.68
N THR A 296 35.65 5.70 -3.07
CA THR A 296 34.56 5.32 -2.17
C THR A 296 34.26 3.82 -2.33
N PHE A 297 34.51 3.06 -1.27
CA PHE A 297 34.22 1.62 -1.23
C PHE A 297 33.34 1.29 -0.04
N THR A 298 32.31 0.49 -0.31
CA THR A 298 31.24 0.18 0.64
C THR A 298 30.96 -1.32 0.69
N GLY A 299 30.09 -1.73 1.61
CA GLY A 299 29.60 -3.11 1.64
C GLY A 299 28.92 -3.58 0.34
N ALA A 300 28.38 -2.66 -0.47
CA ALA A 300 27.79 -2.98 -1.77
C ALA A 300 28.83 -3.37 -2.84
N ASP A 301 30.10 -3.05 -2.62
CA ASP A 301 31.20 -3.38 -3.54
C ASP A 301 31.73 -4.80 -3.30
N LEU A 302 31.17 -5.53 -2.32
CA LEU A 302 31.54 -6.90 -1.98
C LEU A 302 30.71 -7.90 -2.80
N LEU A 303 31.38 -8.81 -3.50
CA LEU A 303 30.77 -9.94 -4.22
C LEU A 303 30.44 -11.12 -3.30
N ARG A 304 31.36 -11.41 -2.38
CA ARG A 304 31.25 -12.53 -1.45
C ARG A 304 31.80 -12.12 -0.11
N VAL A 305 31.10 -12.46 0.95
CA VAL A 305 31.58 -12.33 2.34
C VAL A 305 31.36 -13.66 3.04
N GLY A 306 32.33 -14.10 3.81
CA GLY A 306 32.27 -15.39 4.49
C GLY A 306 33.09 -15.43 5.76
N PRO A 307 32.82 -16.43 6.61
CA PRO A 307 33.69 -16.71 7.75
C PRO A 307 35.06 -17.13 7.24
N GLY A 308 36.11 -16.50 7.75
CA GLY A 308 37.50 -16.84 7.49
C GLY A 308 38.26 -17.10 8.80
N GLN A 309 39.55 -17.34 8.67
CA GLN A 309 40.50 -17.37 9.77
C GLN A 309 41.72 -16.54 9.39
N ASP A 310 42.29 -15.82 10.36
CA ASP A 310 43.56 -15.13 10.16
C ASP A 310 44.74 -16.12 10.16
N GLN A 311 45.96 -15.62 9.90
CA GLN A 311 47.16 -16.46 9.87
C GLN A 311 47.48 -17.14 11.21
N ALA A 312 46.93 -16.64 12.32
CA ALA A 312 47.10 -17.19 13.66
C ALA A 312 45.94 -18.12 14.07
N GLY A 313 44.96 -18.36 13.19
CA GLY A 313 43.82 -19.23 13.40
C GLY A 313 42.64 -18.60 14.16
N TYR A 314 42.67 -17.28 14.42
CA TYR A 314 41.54 -16.58 15.03
C TYR A 314 40.41 -16.38 14.01
N PRO A 315 39.13 -16.36 14.46
CA PRO A 315 38.01 -16.04 13.59
C PRO A 315 38.19 -14.69 12.89
N ALA A 316 38.02 -14.68 11.58
CA ALA A 316 38.15 -13.51 10.73
C ALA A 316 37.00 -13.45 9.72
N ILE A 317 36.91 -12.36 8.96
CA ILE A 317 35.89 -12.22 7.90
C ILE A 317 36.62 -12.11 6.57
N GLU A 318 36.41 -13.09 5.70
CA GLU A 318 36.94 -13.07 4.34
C GLU A 318 35.94 -12.38 3.42
N PHE A 319 36.42 -11.52 2.52
CA PHE A 319 35.60 -10.93 1.48
C PHE A 319 36.30 -10.88 0.13
N THR A 320 35.48 -10.88 -0.92
CA THR A 320 35.88 -10.68 -2.31
C THR A 320 35.15 -9.46 -2.85
N MET A 321 35.88 -8.52 -3.47
CA MET A 321 35.31 -7.39 -4.19
C MET A 321 34.62 -7.85 -5.47
N ASN A 322 33.53 -7.17 -5.82
CA ASN A 322 32.90 -7.30 -7.12
C ASN A 322 33.82 -6.71 -8.20
N ASP A 323 33.94 -7.38 -9.35
CA ASP A 323 34.74 -6.89 -10.47
C ASP A 323 33.93 -6.72 -11.76
N ALA A 324 32.60 -6.89 -11.70
CA ALA A 324 31.70 -6.67 -12.85
C ALA A 324 31.87 -5.27 -13.47
N ASP A 325 32.10 -4.26 -12.63
CA ASP A 325 32.31 -2.86 -13.03
C ASP A 325 33.77 -2.39 -12.81
N GLY A 326 34.73 -3.32 -12.73
CA GLY A 326 36.14 -3.02 -12.48
C GLY A 326 36.45 -2.52 -11.06
N THR A 327 35.56 -2.76 -10.09
CA THR A 327 35.69 -2.27 -8.71
C THR A 327 36.87 -2.90 -7.98
N ALA A 328 37.18 -4.18 -8.19
CA ALA A 328 38.34 -4.82 -7.59
C ALA A 328 39.66 -4.18 -8.07
N SER A 329 39.72 -3.80 -9.36
CA SER A 329 40.85 -3.07 -9.91
C SER A 329 40.99 -1.64 -9.36
N ARG A 330 39.87 -0.93 -9.12
CA ARG A 330 39.89 0.38 -8.43
C ARG A 330 40.35 0.26 -6.99
N PHE A 331 39.84 -0.73 -6.27
CA PHE A 331 40.21 -0.99 -4.88
C PHE A 331 41.70 -1.33 -4.75
N GLY A 332 42.25 -2.11 -5.69
CA GLY A 332 43.68 -2.39 -5.76
C GLY A 332 44.54 -1.14 -5.93
N ARG A 333 44.18 -0.24 -6.86
CA ARG A 333 44.89 1.04 -7.06
C ARG A 333 44.75 1.99 -5.86
N PHE A 334 43.60 1.97 -5.18
CA PHE A 334 43.39 2.75 -3.97
C PHE A 334 44.28 2.25 -2.83
N THR A 335 44.27 0.94 -2.58
CA THR A 335 45.09 0.30 -1.53
C THR A 335 46.59 0.34 -1.83
N GLU A 336 46.99 0.40 -3.10
CA GLU A 336 48.38 0.62 -3.52
C GLU A 336 48.97 1.93 -2.98
N LYS A 337 48.16 3.00 -2.89
CA LYS A 337 48.57 4.28 -2.29
C LYS A 337 48.62 4.25 -0.75
N LEU A 338 48.07 3.19 -0.16
CA LEU A 338 47.89 3.00 1.28
C LEU A 338 48.80 1.91 1.85
N VAL A 339 49.77 1.40 1.09
CA VAL A 339 50.77 0.47 1.61
C VAL A 339 51.49 1.12 2.81
N ASP A 340 51.67 0.32 3.87
CA ASP A 340 52.17 0.69 5.19
C ASP A 340 51.30 1.69 5.98
N LYS A 341 50.06 1.93 5.53
CA LYS A 341 49.08 2.79 6.22
C LYS A 341 47.86 1.99 6.67
N GLN A 342 47.14 2.53 7.64
CA GLN A 342 45.91 1.93 8.15
C GLN A 342 44.74 2.16 7.20
N LEU A 343 44.04 1.07 6.86
CA LEU A 343 42.73 1.11 6.21
C LEU A 343 41.65 0.87 7.26
N ALA A 344 40.93 1.91 7.63
CA ALA A 344 39.84 1.84 8.57
C ALA A 344 38.62 1.18 7.91
N ILE A 345 38.10 0.15 8.54
CA ILE A 345 36.81 -0.46 8.20
C ILE A 345 35.81 0.08 9.20
N VAL A 346 35.02 1.05 8.75
CA VAL A 346 33.99 1.69 9.55
C VAL A 346 32.69 0.94 9.33
N MET A 347 31.99 0.62 10.39
CA MET A 347 30.63 0.10 10.34
C MET A 347 29.76 0.84 11.34
N ASN A 348 28.68 1.44 10.86
CA ASN A 348 27.70 2.12 11.70
C ASN A 348 28.33 3.19 12.59
N ASP A 349 29.19 3.99 11.97
CA ASP A 349 29.94 5.08 12.61
C ASP A 349 30.90 4.62 13.73
N GLU A 350 31.27 3.35 13.76
CA GLU A 350 32.33 2.83 14.63
C GLU A 350 33.42 2.12 13.81
N ILE A 351 34.68 2.26 14.22
CA ILE A 351 35.81 1.52 13.65
C ILE A 351 35.75 0.07 14.14
N VAL A 352 35.44 -0.86 13.24
CA VAL A 352 35.49 -2.30 13.53
C VAL A 352 36.93 -2.77 13.62
N THR A 353 37.74 -2.38 12.62
CA THR A 353 39.17 -2.66 12.59
C THR A 353 39.88 -1.63 11.71
N ALA A 354 41.18 -1.45 11.93
CA ALA A 354 42.02 -0.56 11.14
C ALA A 354 43.40 -1.20 10.90
N PRO A 355 43.48 -2.29 10.11
CA PRO A 355 44.73 -2.97 9.84
C PRO A 355 45.65 -2.14 8.94
N ASN A 356 46.96 -2.38 9.06
CA ASN A 356 47.94 -1.88 8.10
C ASN A 356 47.85 -2.65 6.79
N ILE A 357 47.89 -1.95 5.66
CA ILE A 357 47.94 -2.57 4.34
C ILE A 357 49.40 -2.92 4.02
N ASN A 358 49.72 -4.22 3.98
CA ASN A 358 51.08 -4.68 3.69
C ASN A 358 51.34 -4.84 2.18
N SER A 359 50.29 -5.00 1.37
CA SER A 359 50.37 -5.12 -0.08
C SER A 359 49.07 -4.65 -0.74
N PRO A 360 49.10 -4.18 -2.00
CA PRO A 360 47.88 -3.81 -2.74
C PRO A 360 46.87 -4.96 -2.79
N LEU A 361 45.58 -4.65 -2.65
CA LEU A 361 44.50 -5.64 -2.55
C LEU A 361 43.63 -5.63 -3.82
N PHE A 362 43.89 -6.55 -4.75
CA PHE A 362 43.15 -6.70 -6.02
C PHE A 362 42.06 -7.78 -5.94
N GLY A 363 41.11 -7.63 -5.02
CA GLY A 363 39.89 -8.45 -5.00
C GLY A 363 39.63 -9.18 -3.70
N ASN A 364 40.56 -10.00 -3.20
CA ASN A 364 40.35 -10.78 -1.96
C ASN A 364 41.07 -10.13 -0.78
N ALA A 365 40.40 -10.06 0.36
CA ALA A 365 40.99 -9.58 1.60
C ALA A 365 40.30 -10.17 2.83
N ILE A 366 40.98 -10.05 3.98
CA ILE A 366 40.52 -10.54 5.27
C ILE A 366 40.43 -9.36 6.24
N ILE A 367 39.30 -9.24 6.93
CA ILE A 367 39.11 -8.34 8.06
C ILE A 367 39.59 -9.08 9.30
N GLU A 368 40.65 -8.57 9.91
CA GLU A 368 41.23 -9.09 11.13
C GLU A 368 40.74 -8.27 12.34
N GLY A 369 40.42 -8.91 13.46
CA GLY A 369 39.87 -8.20 14.62
C GLY A 369 39.75 -9.00 15.92
N ARG A 370 40.29 -10.23 15.97
CA ARG A 370 40.09 -11.19 17.09
C ARG A 370 38.61 -11.37 17.45
N PHE A 371 37.78 -11.58 16.43
CA PHE A 371 36.33 -11.69 16.61
C PHE A 371 35.95 -12.94 17.42
N GLY A 372 34.88 -12.82 18.21
CA GLY A 372 34.15 -14.00 18.69
C GLY A 372 33.48 -14.75 17.53
N LEU A 373 33.21 -16.06 17.68
CA LEU A 373 32.53 -16.85 16.64
C LEU A 373 31.15 -16.30 16.28
N ALA A 374 30.37 -15.94 17.31
CA ALA A 374 29.04 -15.35 17.14
C ALA A 374 29.10 -13.93 16.54
N GLU A 375 30.07 -13.12 16.98
CA GLU A 375 30.30 -11.77 16.46
C GLU A 375 30.67 -11.80 14.96
N ARG A 376 31.59 -12.70 14.58
CA ARG A 376 31.95 -12.92 13.17
C ARG A 376 30.73 -13.25 12.33
N ASP A 377 29.88 -14.18 12.77
CA ASP A 377 28.70 -14.59 11.99
C ASP A 377 27.66 -13.49 11.86
N ALA A 378 27.44 -12.71 12.92
CA ALA A 378 26.60 -11.53 12.86
C ALA A 378 27.16 -10.52 11.85
N MET A 379 28.47 -10.27 11.88
CA MET A 379 29.12 -9.34 10.97
C MET A 379 29.09 -9.81 9.51
N VAL A 380 29.38 -11.09 9.26
CA VAL A 380 29.24 -11.71 7.93
C VAL A 380 27.81 -11.55 7.42
N THR A 381 26.81 -11.70 8.28
CA THR A 381 25.40 -11.53 7.91
C THR A 381 25.07 -10.09 7.52
N VAL A 382 25.52 -9.11 8.32
CA VAL A 382 25.35 -7.68 8.03
C VAL A 382 26.03 -7.30 6.71
N LEU A 383 27.28 -7.73 6.53
CA LEU A 383 28.09 -7.42 5.34
C LEU A 383 27.56 -8.07 4.06
N ARG A 384 27.09 -9.32 4.14
CA ARG A 384 26.41 -9.98 3.01
C ARG A 384 25.17 -9.25 2.56
N SER A 385 24.52 -8.48 3.44
CA SER A 385 23.27 -7.78 3.12
C SER A 385 23.47 -6.46 2.38
N GLY A 386 24.72 -6.01 2.23
CA GLY A 386 25.09 -4.74 1.60
C GLY A 386 24.73 -3.50 2.44
N SER A 387 25.45 -2.40 2.26
CA SER A 387 25.07 -1.10 2.83
C SER A 387 24.08 -0.39 1.92
N LEU A 388 23.13 0.34 2.51
CA LEU A 388 22.34 1.31 1.74
C LEU A 388 23.25 2.49 1.40
N ARG A 389 23.35 2.85 0.11
CA ARG A 389 24.17 4.00 -0.33
C ARG A 389 23.67 5.32 0.24
N ILE A 390 22.36 5.43 0.45
CA ILE A 390 21.72 6.59 1.06
C ILE A 390 20.65 6.12 2.04
N LYS A 391 20.57 6.78 3.19
CA LYS A 391 19.61 6.45 4.23
C LYS A 391 18.20 6.86 3.82
N PRO A 392 17.25 5.91 3.68
CA PRO A 392 15.86 6.24 3.43
C PRO A 392 15.22 6.88 4.66
N THR A 393 14.28 7.79 4.42
CA THR A 393 13.43 8.39 5.45
C THR A 393 12.03 7.83 5.35
N LEU A 394 11.49 7.28 6.44
CA LEU A 394 10.12 6.77 6.45
C LEU A 394 9.11 7.94 6.45
N GLU A 395 8.28 8.01 5.42
CA GLU A 395 7.28 9.07 5.24
C GLU A 395 5.84 8.62 5.57
N ALA A 396 5.53 7.34 5.33
CA ALA A 396 4.23 6.76 5.67
C ALA A 396 4.36 5.28 6.01
N GLU A 397 3.47 4.81 6.87
CA GLU A 397 3.41 3.44 7.35
C GLU A 397 1.95 2.98 7.41
N GLU A 398 1.68 1.76 6.96
CA GLU A 398 0.35 1.15 7.05
C GLU A 398 0.50 -0.31 7.49
N THR A 399 -0.01 -0.65 8.66
CA THR A 399 -0.09 -2.01 9.17
C THR A 399 -1.54 -2.46 9.12
N VAL A 400 -1.79 -3.60 8.46
CA VAL A 400 -3.13 -4.20 8.36
C VAL A 400 -3.07 -5.64 8.87
N GLY A 401 -3.95 -5.98 9.82
CA GLY A 401 -4.09 -7.34 10.32
C GLY A 401 -4.61 -8.30 9.24
N ALA A 402 -4.04 -9.50 9.18
CA ALA A 402 -4.32 -10.49 8.13
C ALA A 402 -5.76 -10.99 8.09
N SER A 403 -6.53 -10.90 9.18
CA SER A 403 -7.93 -11.34 9.19
C SER A 403 -8.93 -10.29 8.74
N ILE A 404 -8.59 -9.01 8.85
CA ILE A 404 -9.46 -7.93 8.38
C ILE A 404 -9.62 -8.06 6.86
N GLY A 405 -8.53 -8.41 6.17
CA GLY A 405 -8.56 -8.75 4.76
C GLY A 405 -9.48 -9.91 4.41
N ASP A 406 -9.51 -10.99 5.19
CA ASP A 406 -10.37 -12.15 4.90
C ASP A 406 -11.87 -11.84 4.96
N ASP A 407 -12.32 -11.10 5.98
CA ASP A 407 -13.74 -10.69 6.09
C ASP A 407 -14.11 -9.75 4.92
N TYR A 408 -13.23 -8.81 4.61
CA TYR A 408 -13.42 -7.91 3.48
C TYR A 408 -13.42 -8.66 2.15
N VAL A 409 -12.54 -9.63 1.94
CA VAL A 409 -12.52 -10.48 0.75
C VAL A 409 -13.81 -11.27 0.65
N ARG A 410 -14.29 -11.90 1.73
CA ARG A 410 -15.55 -12.65 1.72
C ARG A 410 -16.75 -11.78 1.35
N LYS A 411 -16.89 -10.61 1.98
CA LYS A 411 -17.95 -9.65 1.67
C LYS A 411 -17.88 -9.18 0.22
N ASN A 412 -16.69 -8.83 -0.27
CA ASN A 412 -16.49 -8.41 -1.66
C ASN A 412 -16.71 -9.54 -2.67
N LEU A 413 -16.32 -10.78 -2.37
CA LEU A 413 -16.60 -11.94 -3.21
C LEU A 413 -18.10 -12.26 -3.23
N LEU A 414 -18.80 -12.14 -2.10
CA LEU A 414 -20.24 -12.32 -2.03
C LEU A 414 -20.98 -11.23 -2.80
N ALA A 415 -20.55 -9.97 -2.67
CA ALA A 415 -21.05 -8.86 -3.47
C ALA A 415 -20.83 -9.10 -4.97
N GLY A 416 -19.63 -9.54 -5.36
CA GLY A 416 -19.28 -9.88 -6.74
C GLY A 416 -20.07 -11.06 -7.29
N ALA A 417 -20.23 -12.14 -6.53
CA ALA A 417 -21.00 -13.32 -6.92
C ALA A 417 -22.49 -12.99 -7.07
N THR A 418 -23.05 -12.22 -6.12
CA THR A 418 -24.45 -11.74 -6.17
C THR A 418 -24.65 -10.86 -7.40
N THR A 419 -23.74 -9.93 -7.66
CA THR A 419 -23.77 -9.07 -8.86
C THR A 419 -23.72 -9.88 -10.14
N LEU A 420 -22.79 -10.83 -10.23
CA LEU A 420 -22.65 -11.71 -11.39
C LEU A 420 -23.94 -12.51 -11.63
N ALA A 421 -24.53 -13.08 -10.58
CA ALA A 421 -25.78 -13.83 -10.67
C ALA A 421 -26.95 -12.95 -11.14
N LEU A 422 -27.09 -11.74 -10.59
CA LEU A 422 -28.12 -10.79 -10.99
C LEU A 422 -27.99 -10.38 -12.46
N ILE A 423 -26.76 -10.11 -12.92
CA ILE A 423 -26.48 -9.74 -14.31
C ILE A 423 -26.76 -10.90 -15.27
N ILE A 424 -26.30 -12.11 -14.95
CA ILE A 424 -26.59 -13.30 -15.76
C ILE A 424 -28.11 -13.53 -15.82
N GLY A 425 -28.81 -13.43 -14.69
CA GLY A 425 -30.26 -13.53 -14.62
C GLY A 425 -30.95 -12.49 -15.50
N PHE A 426 -30.54 -11.23 -15.41
CA PHE A 426 -31.04 -10.14 -16.25
C PHE A 426 -30.82 -10.44 -17.75
N LEU A 427 -29.62 -10.85 -18.15
CA LEU A 427 -29.29 -11.16 -19.54
C LEU A 427 -30.15 -12.29 -20.10
N LEU A 428 -30.31 -13.39 -19.35
CA LEU A 428 -31.12 -14.53 -19.75
C LEU A 428 -32.60 -14.16 -19.89
N VAL A 429 -33.13 -13.33 -18.99
CA VAL A 429 -34.54 -12.91 -19.01
C VAL A 429 -34.83 -11.88 -20.11
N TYR A 430 -33.96 -10.87 -20.26
CA TYR A 430 -34.20 -9.74 -21.16
C TYR A 430 -33.79 -10.04 -22.60
N TYR A 431 -32.59 -10.63 -22.81
CA TYR A 431 -32.00 -10.89 -24.12
C TYR A 431 -32.09 -12.36 -24.57
N ARG A 432 -32.65 -13.26 -23.75
CA ARG A 432 -32.94 -14.67 -24.08
C ARG A 432 -31.70 -15.38 -24.67
N ARG A 433 -31.76 -15.81 -25.94
CA ARG A 433 -30.66 -16.54 -26.61
C ARG A 433 -29.38 -15.73 -26.74
N LEU A 434 -29.48 -14.44 -27.07
CA LEU A 434 -28.32 -13.56 -27.12
C LEU A 434 -27.76 -13.33 -25.71
N GLY A 435 -28.66 -13.25 -24.72
CA GLY A 435 -28.30 -13.18 -23.31
C GLY A 435 -27.49 -14.37 -22.81
N MET A 436 -27.83 -15.59 -23.25
CA MET A 436 -27.05 -16.79 -22.92
C MET A 436 -25.61 -16.70 -23.44
N TRP A 437 -25.43 -16.26 -24.69
CA TRP A 437 -24.09 -16.05 -25.23
C TRP A 437 -23.34 -14.93 -24.50
N ALA A 438 -24.00 -13.81 -24.20
CA ALA A 438 -23.40 -12.75 -23.38
C ALA A 438 -22.98 -13.25 -21.99
N ALA A 439 -23.78 -14.08 -21.34
CA ALA A 439 -23.44 -14.68 -20.04
C ALA A 439 -22.21 -15.58 -20.14
N LEU A 440 -22.09 -16.42 -21.18
CA LEU A 440 -20.90 -17.25 -21.40
C LEU A 440 -19.65 -16.39 -21.68
N ILE A 441 -19.82 -15.34 -22.48
CA ILE A 441 -18.75 -14.40 -22.80
C ILE A 441 -18.31 -13.58 -21.58
N LEU A 442 -19.23 -13.28 -20.66
CA LEU A 442 -18.90 -12.65 -19.37
C LEU A 442 -18.01 -13.55 -18.51
N LEU A 443 -18.26 -14.86 -18.47
CA LEU A 443 -17.40 -15.82 -17.78
C LEU A 443 -16.03 -15.96 -18.44
N LEU A 444 -15.99 -15.95 -19.78
CA LEU A 444 -14.74 -15.90 -20.54
C LEU A 444 -13.95 -14.63 -20.19
N ASN A 445 -14.62 -13.48 -20.15
CA ASN A 445 -14.02 -12.21 -19.83
C ASN A 445 -13.38 -12.23 -18.44
N LEU A 446 -14.11 -12.71 -17.43
CA LEU A 446 -13.58 -12.86 -16.08
C LEU A 446 -12.34 -13.77 -16.05
N THR A 447 -12.38 -14.90 -16.78
CA THR A 447 -11.22 -15.82 -16.89
C THR A 447 -10.01 -15.13 -17.52
N LEU A 448 -10.21 -14.37 -18.61
CA LEU A 448 -9.13 -13.64 -19.28
C LEU A 448 -8.59 -12.49 -18.42
N LEU A 449 -9.46 -11.80 -17.66
CA LEU A 449 -9.05 -10.77 -16.71
C LEU A 449 -8.12 -11.36 -15.66
N MET A 450 -8.53 -12.46 -15.01
CA MET A 450 -7.73 -13.12 -13.99
C MET A 450 -6.39 -13.62 -14.57
N ALA A 451 -6.38 -14.18 -15.78
CA ALA A 451 -5.13 -14.58 -16.43
C ALA A 451 -4.23 -13.39 -16.80
N GLY A 452 -4.82 -12.27 -17.23
CA GLY A 452 -4.11 -11.02 -17.48
C GLY A 452 -3.40 -10.50 -16.23
N MET A 453 -4.04 -10.60 -15.06
CA MET A 453 -3.43 -10.23 -13.78
C MET A 453 -2.17 -11.07 -13.48
N VAL A 454 -2.19 -12.37 -13.81
CA VAL A 454 -1.02 -13.24 -13.67
C VAL A 454 0.11 -12.80 -14.60
N LEU A 455 -0.20 -12.47 -15.86
CA LEU A 455 0.79 -12.07 -16.87
C LEU A 455 1.54 -10.79 -16.50
N VAL A 456 0.85 -9.81 -15.90
CA VAL A 456 1.47 -8.55 -15.48
C VAL A 456 2.01 -8.59 -14.05
N ASN A 457 1.94 -9.75 -13.38
CA ASN A 457 2.23 -9.91 -11.95
C ASN A 457 1.48 -8.86 -11.09
N GLY A 458 0.22 -8.60 -11.44
CA GLY A 458 -0.62 -7.60 -10.82
C GLY A 458 -1.02 -8.01 -9.40
N THR A 459 -0.90 -7.09 -8.45
CA THR A 459 -1.33 -7.31 -7.06
C THR A 459 -2.86 -7.19 -6.96
N LEU A 460 -3.54 -8.21 -6.44
CA LEU A 460 -4.98 -8.14 -6.17
C LEU A 460 -5.21 -7.46 -4.83
N THR A 461 -5.85 -6.29 -4.84
CA THR A 461 -6.26 -5.50 -3.66
C THR A 461 -7.78 -5.55 -3.50
N LEU A 462 -8.34 -5.10 -2.38
CA LEU A 462 -9.79 -4.95 -2.19
C LEU A 462 -10.40 -4.00 -3.21
N ALA A 463 -9.73 -2.86 -3.46
CA ALA A 463 -10.12 -1.95 -4.53
C ALA A 463 -9.99 -2.64 -5.91
N GLY A 464 -8.99 -3.50 -6.11
CA GLY A 464 -8.86 -4.37 -7.28
C GLY A 464 -10.04 -5.32 -7.46
N ILE A 465 -10.57 -5.91 -6.39
CA ILE A 465 -11.81 -6.70 -6.44
C ILE A 465 -12.98 -5.80 -6.87
N GLY A 466 -13.06 -4.57 -6.34
CA GLY A 466 -14.02 -3.57 -6.82
C GLY A 466 -13.89 -3.30 -8.32
N GLY A 467 -12.67 -3.24 -8.85
CA GLY A 467 -12.39 -3.09 -10.29
C GLY A 467 -12.84 -4.30 -11.12
N ILE A 468 -12.68 -5.52 -10.60
CA ILE A 468 -13.23 -6.73 -11.21
C ILE A 468 -14.75 -6.66 -11.25
N VAL A 469 -15.40 -6.34 -10.12
CA VAL A 469 -16.87 -6.26 -10.04
C VAL A 469 -17.41 -5.16 -10.95
N LEU A 470 -16.78 -3.98 -10.99
CA LEU A 470 -17.12 -2.91 -11.92
C LEU A 470 -16.95 -3.36 -13.38
N THR A 471 -15.86 -4.08 -13.69
CA THR A 471 -15.65 -4.64 -15.03
C THR A 471 -16.77 -5.60 -15.41
N VAL A 472 -17.33 -6.39 -14.48
CA VAL A 472 -18.48 -7.27 -14.79
C VAL A 472 -19.67 -6.44 -15.28
N GLY A 473 -19.97 -5.29 -14.65
CA GLY A 473 -21.02 -4.38 -15.09
C GLY A 473 -20.76 -3.78 -16.47
N MET A 474 -19.55 -3.24 -16.67
CA MET A 474 -19.14 -2.63 -17.96
C MET A 474 -18.97 -3.66 -19.09
N ALA A 475 -18.63 -4.91 -18.77
CA ALA A 475 -18.43 -5.97 -19.75
C ALA A 475 -19.70 -6.28 -20.54
N VAL A 476 -20.83 -6.15 -19.86
CA VAL A 476 -22.14 -6.42 -20.43
C VAL A 476 -22.65 -5.25 -21.25
N ASP A 477 -22.21 -4.02 -20.97
CA ASP A 477 -22.57 -2.82 -21.75
C ASP A 477 -22.26 -2.98 -23.25
N ALA A 478 -21.05 -3.44 -23.59
CA ALA A 478 -20.69 -3.67 -24.99
C ALA A 478 -21.61 -4.71 -25.67
N SER A 479 -22.01 -5.75 -24.93
CA SER A 479 -22.93 -6.78 -25.44
C SER A 479 -24.35 -6.22 -25.62
N ILE A 480 -24.84 -5.45 -24.65
CA ILE A 480 -26.14 -4.75 -24.69
C ILE A 480 -26.20 -3.82 -25.91
N LEU A 481 -25.18 -3.02 -26.12
CA LEU A 481 -25.06 -2.09 -27.25
C LEU A 481 -25.21 -2.82 -28.58
N ILE A 482 -24.48 -3.92 -28.75
CA ILE A 482 -24.59 -4.78 -29.94
C ILE A 482 -26.02 -5.29 -30.09
N PHE A 483 -26.63 -5.80 -29.01
CA PHE A 483 -27.98 -6.38 -29.07
C PHE A 483 -29.05 -5.35 -29.41
N GLU A 484 -28.97 -4.15 -28.85
CA GLU A 484 -29.89 -3.06 -29.18
C GLU A 484 -29.73 -2.62 -30.65
N ARG A 485 -28.50 -2.57 -31.19
CA ARG A 485 -28.27 -2.26 -32.61
C ARG A 485 -28.76 -3.38 -33.53
N ILE A 486 -28.58 -4.65 -33.14
CA ILE A 486 -29.16 -5.79 -33.87
C ILE A 486 -30.69 -5.71 -33.88
N ARG A 487 -31.32 -5.37 -32.74
CA ARG A 487 -32.77 -5.17 -32.65
C ARG A 487 -33.23 -4.03 -33.57
N GLU A 488 -32.52 -2.91 -33.58
CA GLU A 488 -32.81 -1.77 -34.46
C GLU A 488 -32.78 -2.21 -35.94
N GLU A 489 -31.76 -2.95 -36.37
CA GLU A 489 -31.68 -3.43 -37.76
C GLU A 489 -32.76 -4.49 -38.09
N GLN A 490 -33.12 -5.36 -37.13
CA GLN A 490 -34.23 -6.30 -37.30
C GLN A 490 -35.58 -5.58 -37.45
N SER A 491 -35.81 -4.50 -36.70
CA SER A 491 -37.03 -3.70 -36.78
C SER A 491 -37.20 -3.01 -38.15
N LYS A 492 -36.09 -2.78 -38.87
CA LYS A 492 -36.08 -2.30 -40.26
C LYS A 492 -36.38 -3.40 -41.30
N GLY A 493 -36.69 -4.61 -40.87
CA GLY A 493 -37.00 -5.76 -41.74
C GLY A 493 -35.76 -6.43 -42.35
N ARG A 494 -34.55 -6.16 -41.85
CA ARG A 494 -33.32 -6.81 -42.33
C ARG A 494 -33.34 -8.30 -41.99
N LYS A 495 -32.80 -9.13 -42.89
CA LYS A 495 -32.60 -10.57 -42.62
C LYS A 495 -31.68 -10.77 -41.40
N PRO A 496 -31.86 -11.82 -40.58
CA PRO A 496 -31.13 -12.00 -39.31
C PRO A 496 -29.61 -11.93 -39.43
N MET A 497 -29.04 -12.58 -40.45
CA MET A 497 -27.60 -12.56 -40.69
C MET A 497 -27.06 -11.17 -41.05
N GLN A 498 -27.84 -10.40 -41.82
CA GLN A 498 -27.48 -9.04 -42.20
C GLN A 498 -27.67 -8.08 -41.02
N ALA A 499 -28.79 -8.17 -40.30
CA ALA A 499 -29.05 -7.39 -39.10
C ALA A 499 -27.97 -7.60 -38.03
N ALA A 500 -27.51 -8.85 -37.83
CA ALA A 500 -26.41 -9.16 -36.95
C ALA A 500 -25.10 -8.50 -37.43
N LYS A 501 -24.75 -8.68 -38.72
CA LYS A 501 -23.52 -8.10 -39.29
C LYS A 501 -23.48 -6.59 -39.12
N ASP A 502 -24.53 -5.91 -39.58
CA ASP A 502 -24.67 -4.45 -39.56
C ASP A 502 -24.75 -3.96 -38.10
N GLY A 503 -25.39 -4.73 -37.22
CA GLY A 503 -25.43 -4.47 -35.78
C GLY A 503 -24.03 -4.39 -35.15
N PHE A 504 -23.19 -5.40 -35.38
CA PHE A 504 -21.81 -5.39 -34.91
C PHE A 504 -20.94 -4.32 -35.56
N ASP A 505 -21.08 -4.08 -36.88
CA ASP A 505 -20.28 -3.10 -37.61
C ASP A 505 -20.57 -1.67 -37.12
N HIS A 506 -21.84 -1.31 -36.95
CA HIS A 506 -22.23 -0.02 -36.40
C HIS A 506 -21.89 0.13 -34.91
N ALA A 507 -22.02 -0.95 -34.13
CA ALA A 507 -21.69 -0.95 -32.70
C ALA A 507 -20.19 -0.77 -32.42
N MET A 508 -19.32 -1.27 -33.30
CA MET A 508 -17.87 -1.36 -33.03
C MET A 508 -17.24 -0.01 -32.69
N SER A 509 -17.55 1.04 -33.44
CA SER A 509 -16.98 2.38 -33.20
C SER A 509 -17.37 2.89 -31.81
N ALA A 510 -18.66 2.87 -31.47
CA ALA A 510 -19.14 3.29 -30.16
C ALA A 510 -18.53 2.50 -28.99
N ILE A 511 -18.33 1.18 -29.15
CA ILE A 511 -17.68 0.33 -28.12
C ILE A 511 -16.23 0.74 -27.92
N VAL A 512 -15.48 0.93 -29.01
CA VAL A 512 -14.07 1.35 -28.94
C VAL A 512 -13.98 2.74 -28.32
N ASP A 513 -14.85 3.64 -28.74
CA ASP A 513 -14.83 5.03 -28.31
C ASP A 513 -15.11 5.19 -26.81
N GLY A 514 -16.17 4.54 -26.31
CA GLY A 514 -16.53 4.59 -24.88
C GLY A 514 -15.54 3.90 -23.95
N ASN A 515 -14.85 2.85 -24.43
CA ASN A 515 -13.82 2.17 -23.65
C ASN A 515 -12.48 2.91 -23.67
N LEU A 516 -12.15 3.65 -24.73
CA LEU A 516 -10.87 4.33 -24.86
C LEU A 516 -10.73 5.49 -23.86
N THR A 517 -11.79 6.25 -23.60
CA THR A 517 -11.79 7.31 -22.56
C THR A 517 -11.55 6.72 -21.17
N THR A 518 -12.22 5.61 -20.86
CA THR A 518 -12.03 4.87 -19.62
C THR A 518 -10.60 4.31 -19.53
N LEU A 519 -10.05 3.81 -20.63
CA LEU A 519 -8.67 3.32 -20.68
C LEU A 519 -7.63 4.43 -20.43
N ILE A 520 -7.86 5.64 -20.95
CA ILE A 520 -7.04 6.83 -20.68
C ILE A 520 -7.01 7.10 -19.17
N THR A 521 -8.18 7.14 -18.51
CA THR A 521 -8.26 7.37 -17.06
C THR A 521 -7.58 6.26 -16.26
N ALA A 522 -7.75 5.00 -16.67
CA ALA A 522 -7.15 3.85 -16.00
C ALA A 522 -5.61 3.87 -16.09
N PHE A 523 -5.03 4.25 -17.23
CA PHE A 523 -3.58 4.40 -17.36
C PHE A 523 -3.01 5.52 -16.48
N ILE A 524 -3.71 6.66 -16.40
CA ILE A 524 -3.30 7.76 -15.52
C ILE A 524 -3.37 7.31 -14.06
N LEU A 525 -4.44 6.62 -13.65
CA LEU A 525 -4.57 6.05 -12.31
C LEU A 525 -3.46 5.03 -12.00
N MET A 526 -3.02 4.25 -12.99
CA MET A 526 -1.94 3.30 -12.79
C MET A 526 -0.59 3.97 -12.55
N TYR A 527 -0.38 5.17 -13.11
CA TYR A 527 0.85 5.95 -12.94
C TYR A 527 0.85 6.77 -11.65
N VAL A 528 -0.29 7.40 -11.31
CA VAL A 528 -0.42 8.32 -10.16
C VAL A 528 -0.87 7.60 -8.89
N GLY A 529 -1.64 6.52 -9.02
CA GLY A 529 -2.18 5.77 -7.89
C GLY A 529 -1.10 5.04 -7.10
N THR A 530 -1.25 5.03 -5.77
CA THR A 530 -0.40 4.26 -4.85
C THR A 530 -1.24 3.16 -4.18
N GLY A 531 -0.58 2.11 -3.67
CA GLY A 531 -1.24 1.05 -2.90
C GLY A 531 -2.47 0.44 -3.60
N THR A 532 -3.62 0.55 -2.96
CA THR A 532 -4.91 -0.04 -3.39
C THR A 532 -5.44 0.52 -4.71
N ILE A 533 -5.25 1.83 -4.97
CA ILE A 533 -5.71 2.51 -6.18
C ILE A 533 -5.04 1.94 -7.43
N ARG A 534 -3.73 1.67 -7.33
CA ARG A 534 -2.98 1.11 -8.47
C ARG A 534 -3.47 -0.30 -8.80
N GLY A 535 -3.75 -1.11 -7.79
CA GLY A 535 -4.37 -2.43 -7.97
C GLY A 535 -5.71 -2.34 -8.71
N PHE A 536 -6.57 -1.40 -8.31
CA PHE A 536 -7.81 -1.09 -9.03
C PHE A 536 -7.54 -0.71 -10.50
N ALA A 537 -6.63 0.22 -10.75
CA ALA A 537 -6.30 0.69 -12.11
C ALA A 537 -5.84 -0.46 -13.03
N VAL A 538 -4.99 -1.35 -12.54
CA VAL A 538 -4.52 -2.53 -13.30
C VAL A 538 -5.68 -3.46 -13.65
N THR A 539 -6.54 -3.79 -12.67
CA THR A 539 -7.72 -4.63 -12.92
C THR A 539 -8.68 -4.00 -13.93
N LEU A 540 -8.89 -2.68 -13.84
CA LEU A 540 -9.74 -1.92 -14.75
C LEU A 540 -9.18 -1.90 -16.19
N THR A 541 -7.88 -1.63 -16.35
CA THR A 541 -7.20 -1.63 -17.67
C THR A 541 -7.32 -2.99 -18.35
N ILE A 542 -6.97 -4.08 -17.64
CA ILE A 542 -7.06 -5.44 -18.18
C ILE A 542 -8.52 -5.78 -18.49
N GLY A 543 -9.42 -5.43 -17.58
CA GLY A 543 -10.85 -5.64 -17.71
C GLY A 543 -11.45 -5.00 -18.96
N ILE A 544 -11.09 -3.75 -19.27
CA ILE A 544 -11.55 -3.04 -20.48
C ILE A 544 -11.01 -3.72 -21.74
N ILE A 545 -9.71 -4.04 -21.79
CA ILE A 545 -9.08 -4.68 -22.96
C ILE A 545 -9.72 -6.05 -23.24
N THR A 546 -9.87 -6.87 -22.20
CA THR A 546 -10.46 -8.20 -22.29
C THR A 546 -11.95 -8.15 -22.65
N THR A 547 -12.69 -7.17 -22.12
CA THR A 547 -14.07 -6.87 -22.50
C THR A 547 -14.21 -6.55 -23.99
N MET A 548 -13.37 -5.66 -24.51
CA MET A 548 -13.41 -5.29 -25.93
C MET A 548 -13.16 -6.50 -26.84
N PHE A 549 -12.17 -7.33 -26.50
CA PHE A 549 -11.92 -8.58 -27.22
C PHE A 549 -13.13 -9.53 -27.15
N CYS A 550 -13.67 -9.73 -25.95
CA CYS A 550 -14.81 -10.61 -25.71
C CYS A 550 -16.06 -10.18 -26.51
N ALA A 551 -16.40 -8.89 -26.49
CA ALA A 551 -17.58 -8.38 -27.20
C ALA A 551 -17.38 -8.32 -28.73
N LEU A 552 -16.24 -7.83 -29.21
CA LEU A 552 -16.02 -7.58 -30.64
C LEU A 552 -15.60 -8.83 -31.42
N VAL A 553 -14.94 -9.79 -30.76
CA VAL A 553 -14.42 -11.01 -31.39
C VAL A 553 -15.23 -12.22 -30.96
N ALA A 554 -15.24 -12.54 -29.67
CA ALA A 554 -15.77 -13.82 -29.20
C ALA A 554 -17.31 -13.90 -29.32
N LEU A 555 -18.03 -12.88 -28.85
CA LEU A 555 -19.50 -12.81 -29.00
C LEU A 555 -19.92 -12.82 -30.47
N ARG A 556 -19.16 -12.12 -31.33
CA ARG A 556 -19.41 -12.09 -32.78
C ARG A 556 -19.30 -13.46 -33.43
N VAL A 557 -18.34 -14.27 -33.01
CA VAL A 557 -18.18 -15.65 -33.47
C VAL A 557 -19.35 -16.52 -32.98
N CYS A 558 -19.73 -16.42 -31.71
CA CYS A 558 -20.87 -17.15 -31.14
C CYS A 558 -22.18 -16.87 -31.91
N VAL A 559 -22.51 -15.59 -32.12
CA VAL A 559 -23.71 -15.18 -32.87
C VAL A 559 -23.67 -15.66 -34.33
N HIS A 560 -22.49 -15.64 -34.97
CA HIS A 560 -22.33 -16.16 -36.34
C HIS A 560 -22.64 -17.65 -36.44
N TYR A 561 -22.18 -18.46 -35.48
CA TYR A 561 -22.47 -19.90 -35.47
C TYR A 561 -23.94 -20.20 -35.15
N GLU A 562 -24.56 -19.45 -34.24
CA GLU A 562 -25.99 -19.58 -33.93
C GLU A 562 -26.86 -19.33 -35.17
N LEU A 563 -26.56 -18.29 -35.94
CA LEU A 563 -27.26 -18.00 -37.20
C LEU A 563 -27.02 -19.05 -38.27
N LYS A 564 -25.80 -19.63 -38.34
CA LYS A 564 -25.51 -20.75 -39.24
C LYS A 564 -26.28 -22.02 -38.88
N ARG A 565 -26.64 -22.22 -37.61
CA ARG A 565 -27.48 -23.34 -37.14
C ARG A 565 -28.97 -23.15 -37.45
N GLY A 566 -29.35 -22.07 -38.13
CA GLY A 566 -30.71 -21.88 -38.65
C GLY A 566 -31.61 -20.98 -37.81
N VAL A 567 -31.07 -20.21 -36.86
CA VAL A 567 -31.87 -19.23 -36.09
C VAL A 567 -32.39 -18.12 -37.01
N GLN A 568 -33.72 -17.98 -37.05
CA GLN A 568 -34.44 -17.09 -37.98
C GLN A 568 -34.77 -15.71 -37.41
N SER A 569 -34.63 -15.49 -36.10
CA SER A 569 -34.79 -14.18 -35.46
C SER A 569 -34.25 -14.21 -34.03
N PHE A 570 -33.94 -13.03 -33.49
CA PHE A 570 -33.58 -12.88 -32.08
C PHE A 570 -34.73 -12.19 -31.36
N GLU A 571 -35.46 -12.96 -30.56
CA GLU A 571 -36.48 -12.39 -29.68
C GLU A 571 -35.83 -11.73 -28.47
N MET A 572 -36.21 -10.51 -28.16
CA MET A 572 -35.75 -9.77 -26.98
C MET A 572 -36.93 -8.98 -26.39
N ARG A 573 -36.89 -8.71 -25.08
CA ARG A 573 -37.88 -7.82 -24.46
C ARG A 573 -37.61 -6.37 -24.85
N GLU A 574 -38.66 -5.56 -24.94
CA GLU A 574 -38.58 -4.12 -25.20
C GLU A 574 -39.12 -3.35 -23.99
N PHE A 575 -38.26 -2.56 -23.35
CA PHE A 575 -38.65 -1.76 -22.20
C PHE A 575 -39.43 -0.50 -22.62
N PHE A 576 -38.92 0.24 -23.62
CA PHE A 576 -39.59 1.40 -24.20
C PHE A 576 -39.90 1.18 -25.67
N ARG A 577 -41.20 1.11 -26.00
CA ARG A 577 -41.66 1.07 -27.40
C ARG A 577 -42.07 2.49 -27.80
N ASN A 578 -41.37 3.07 -28.78
CA ASN A 578 -41.64 4.43 -29.30
C ASN A 578 -41.64 5.54 -28.22
N ALA A 579 -40.56 5.64 -27.44
CA ALA A 579 -40.41 6.71 -26.45
C ALA A 579 -40.57 8.11 -27.10
N ASN A 580 -41.32 8.99 -26.46
CA ASN A 580 -41.56 10.36 -26.92
C ASN A 580 -41.57 11.37 -25.77
N PHE A 581 -40.53 11.30 -24.94
CA PHE A 581 -40.30 12.25 -23.87
C PHE A 581 -39.77 13.58 -24.42
N LYS A 582 -40.23 14.70 -23.84
CA LYS A 582 -39.84 16.05 -24.26
C LYS A 582 -38.64 16.55 -23.46
N PHE A 583 -37.50 15.87 -23.54
CA PHE A 583 -36.25 16.26 -22.86
C PHE A 583 -35.89 17.72 -23.09
N MET A 584 -35.97 18.18 -24.34
CA MET A 584 -35.62 19.56 -24.68
C MET A 584 -36.57 20.60 -24.11
N ALA A 585 -37.80 20.25 -23.71
CA ALA A 585 -38.71 21.16 -23.03
C ALA A 585 -38.26 21.46 -21.58
N TYR A 586 -37.65 20.47 -20.92
CA TYR A 586 -37.23 20.57 -19.51
C TYR A 586 -35.75 20.99 -19.35
N ARG A 587 -35.04 21.29 -20.44
CA ARG A 587 -33.61 21.65 -20.38
C ARG A 587 -33.30 22.85 -19.48
N ARG A 588 -34.14 23.90 -19.49
CA ARG A 588 -33.93 25.10 -18.67
C ARG A 588 -34.11 24.83 -17.18
N PRO A 589 -35.25 24.27 -16.71
CA PRO A 589 -35.39 23.97 -15.28
C PRO A 589 -34.35 22.94 -14.82
N ALA A 590 -34.02 21.93 -15.64
CA ALA A 590 -32.99 20.96 -15.30
C ALA A 590 -31.60 21.60 -15.11
N LEU A 591 -31.18 22.49 -16.01
CA LEU A 591 -29.92 23.23 -15.89
C LEU A 591 -29.91 24.18 -14.68
N VAL A 592 -31.03 24.84 -14.38
CA VAL A 592 -31.13 25.74 -13.21
C VAL A 592 -31.08 24.95 -11.91
N ILE A 593 -31.82 23.85 -11.80
CA ILE A 593 -31.84 22.99 -10.61
C ILE A 593 -30.44 22.42 -10.36
N THR A 594 -29.83 21.81 -11.38
CA THR A 594 -28.50 21.22 -11.19
C THR A 594 -27.44 22.29 -10.92
N GLY A 595 -27.46 23.42 -11.63
CA GLY A 595 -26.56 24.54 -11.36
C GLY A 595 -26.69 25.09 -9.93
N THR A 596 -27.92 25.17 -9.41
CA THR A 596 -28.17 25.59 -8.02
C THR A 596 -27.62 24.58 -7.03
N LEU A 597 -27.85 23.27 -7.27
CA LEU A 597 -27.32 22.20 -6.42
C LEU A 597 -25.79 22.16 -6.43
N LEU A 598 -25.15 22.39 -7.59
CA LEU A 598 -23.70 22.48 -7.70
C LEU A 598 -23.15 23.65 -6.88
N VAL A 599 -23.71 24.85 -7.05
CA VAL A 599 -23.26 26.04 -6.31
C VAL A 599 -23.48 25.85 -4.81
N ALA A 600 -24.64 25.36 -4.39
CA ALA A 600 -24.94 25.08 -2.98
C ALA A 600 -24.01 24.02 -2.40
N GLY A 601 -23.74 22.94 -3.13
CA GLY A 601 -22.85 21.87 -2.69
C GLY A 601 -21.37 22.28 -2.64
N VAL A 602 -20.89 23.08 -3.60
CA VAL A 602 -19.53 23.65 -3.56
C VAL A 602 -19.40 24.65 -2.41
N ALA A 603 -20.41 25.49 -2.18
CA ALA A 603 -20.45 26.39 -1.03
C ALA A 603 -20.45 25.62 0.29
N LEU A 604 -21.24 24.54 0.40
CA LEU A 604 -21.25 23.64 1.55
C LEU A 604 -19.89 22.98 1.76
N PHE A 605 -19.28 22.46 0.69
CA PHE A 605 -17.94 21.87 0.74
C PHE A 605 -16.87 22.87 1.20
N ALA A 606 -16.95 24.12 0.73
CA ALA A 606 -16.05 25.18 1.14
C ALA A 606 -16.26 25.59 2.61
N TRP A 607 -17.51 25.61 3.08
CA TRP A 607 -17.90 25.95 4.45
C TRP A 607 -17.57 24.86 5.47
N LEU A 608 -17.63 23.59 5.07
CA LEU A 608 -17.37 22.46 5.96
C LEU A 608 -15.91 22.48 6.49
N PRO A 609 -15.71 22.26 7.80
CA PRO A 609 -14.37 22.15 8.37
C PRO A 609 -13.54 21.06 7.68
N ASN A 610 -12.27 21.34 7.40
CA ASN A 610 -11.36 20.38 6.76
C ASN A 610 -11.29 19.04 7.50
N GLN A 611 -11.30 19.08 8.83
CA GLN A 611 -11.27 17.89 9.70
C GLN A 611 -12.46 16.95 9.51
N ARG A 612 -13.62 17.46 9.07
CA ARG A 612 -14.82 16.65 8.80
C ARG A 612 -14.83 16.07 7.39
N LYS A 613 -14.31 16.80 6.41
CA LYS A 613 -14.44 16.41 4.99
C LYS A 613 -13.23 15.67 4.42
N TYR A 614 -12.07 15.75 5.07
CA TYR A 614 -10.83 15.10 4.61
C TYR A 614 -10.37 14.05 5.61
N GLY A 615 -9.94 12.90 5.09
CA GLY A 615 -9.24 11.86 5.85
C GLY A 615 -7.75 12.14 6.01
N ILE A 616 -7.04 11.24 6.69
CA ILE A 616 -5.59 11.36 6.97
C ILE A 616 -4.74 11.43 5.68
N ASP A 617 -5.22 10.91 4.56
CA ASP A 617 -4.53 11.01 3.27
C ASP A 617 -4.35 12.46 2.77
N PHE A 618 -5.26 13.36 3.18
CA PHE A 618 -5.32 14.75 2.73
C PHE A 618 -4.96 15.76 3.83
N LEU A 619 -4.88 15.33 5.09
CA LEU A 619 -4.50 16.17 6.22
C LEU A 619 -3.20 15.74 6.88
N GLY A 620 -2.80 14.48 6.69
CA GLY A 620 -1.78 13.82 7.50
C GLY A 620 -2.37 13.36 8.83
N GLY A 621 -1.60 12.61 9.59
CA GLY A 621 -1.98 12.12 10.90
C GLY A 621 -1.89 10.61 11.01
N ALA A 622 -2.62 10.06 11.97
CA ALA A 622 -2.53 8.65 12.32
C ALA A 622 -3.91 8.09 12.66
N THR A 623 -4.16 6.85 12.25
CA THR A 623 -5.36 6.08 12.61
C THR A 623 -4.92 4.76 13.20
N VAL A 624 -5.55 4.36 14.31
CA VAL A 624 -5.38 3.03 14.88
C VAL A 624 -6.73 2.39 15.12
N LYS A 625 -6.83 1.10 14.82
CA LYS A 625 -7.92 0.26 15.28
C LYS A 625 -7.50 -0.35 16.60
N VAL A 626 -8.36 -0.30 17.59
CA VAL A 626 -8.14 -0.88 18.92
C VAL A 626 -9.25 -1.86 19.29
N ARG A 627 -8.89 -2.88 20.08
CA ARG A 627 -9.80 -3.86 20.68
C ARG A 627 -9.74 -3.75 22.20
N THR A 628 -10.89 -3.54 22.83
CA THR A 628 -11.00 -3.45 24.30
C THR A 628 -11.35 -4.80 24.93
N GLU A 629 -10.83 -5.06 26.13
CA GLU A 629 -11.05 -6.31 26.87
C GLU A 629 -12.54 -6.48 27.24
N GLN A 630 -13.23 -5.37 27.52
CA GLN A 630 -14.66 -5.32 27.83
C GLN A 630 -15.39 -4.31 26.93
N PRO A 631 -16.71 -4.49 26.67
CA PRO A 631 -17.49 -3.51 25.93
C PRO A 631 -17.53 -2.18 26.69
N ILE A 632 -17.17 -1.10 26.02
CA ILE A 632 -17.16 0.26 26.57
C ILE A 632 -17.99 1.19 25.67
N SER A 633 -18.49 2.29 26.22
CA SER A 633 -19.13 3.32 25.39
C SER A 633 -18.08 4.11 24.60
N ALA A 634 -18.45 4.59 23.41
CA ALA A 634 -17.56 5.44 22.62
C ALA A 634 -17.20 6.75 23.34
N ASP A 635 -18.09 7.26 24.20
CA ASP A 635 -17.90 8.49 24.95
C ASP A 635 -16.90 8.30 26.10
N ASP A 636 -16.96 7.18 26.81
CA ASP A 636 -15.99 6.87 27.88
C ASP A 636 -14.58 6.68 27.30
N LEU A 637 -14.46 5.96 26.18
CA LEU A 637 -13.19 5.77 25.50
C LEU A 637 -12.64 7.11 24.99
N ARG A 638 -13.50 7.96 24.40
CA ARG A 638 -13.12 9.31 23.98
C ARG A 638 -12.59 10.13 25.15
N GLY A 639 -13.30 10.15 26.28
CA GLY A 639 -12.86 10.85 27.48
C GLY A 639 -11.53 10.33 28.04
N ARG A 640 -11.19 9.05 27.81
CA ARG A 640 -9.86 8.51 28.16
C ARG A 640 -8.78 8.93 27.18
N VAL A 641 -9.05 8.88 25.88
CA VAL A 641 -8.12 9.32 24.82
C VAL A 641 -7.81 10.81 24.97
N GLU A 642 -8.82 11.63 25.26
CA GLU A 642 -8.65 13.08 25.47
C GLU A 642 -7.70 13.39 26.64
N LYS A 643 -7.74 12.59 27.71
CA LYS A 643 -6.88 12.75 28.89
C LYS A 643 -5.40 12.42 28.64
N LEU A 644 -5.07 11.72 27.56
CA LEU A 644 -3.68 11.47 27.18
C LEU A 644 -2.96 12.76 26.74
N GLY A 645 -3.72 13.79 26.36
CA GLY A 645 -3.18 15.11 26.01
C GLY A 645 -2.49 15.14 24.64
N GLY A 646 -1.87 16.27 24.30
CA GLY A 646 -1.18 16.45 23.02
C GLY A 646 -2.11 16.25 21.81
N ALA A 647 -1.65 15.48 20.82
CA ALA A 647 -2.43 15.15 19.62
C ALA A 647 -3.69 14.29 19.93
N MET A 648 -3.67 13.52 21.01
CA MET A 648 -4.77 12.64 21.41
C MET A 648 -6.01 13.42 21.86
N ALA A 649 -5.82 14.64 22.37
CA ALA A 649 -6.91 15.52 22.78
C ALA A 649 -7.88 15.86 21.63
N THR A 650 -7.40 15.79 20.39
CA THR A 650 -8.19 16.06 19.18
C THR A 650 -8.54 14.81 18.39
N ALA A 651 -8.20 13.62 18.89
CA ALA A 651 -8.44 12.38 18.17
C ALA A 651 -9.94 12.03 18.15
N GLU A 652 -10.44 11.67 16.98
CA GLU A 652 -11.80 11.16 16.83
C GLU A 652 -11.85 9.69 17.24
N VAL A 653 -12.78 9.35 18.14
CA VAL A 653 -13.07 7.98 18.54
C VAL A 653 -14.41 7.55 17.95
N VAL A 654 -14.36 6.48 17.14
CA VAL A 654 -15.50 5.91 16.42
C VAL A 654 -15.57 4.42 16.68
N ASP A 655 -16.73 3.91 17.10
CA ASP A 655 -16.96 2.47 17.17
C ASP A 655 -17.12 1.86 15.78
N LEU A 656 -16.66 0.62 15.60
CA LEU A 656 -16.76 -0.04 14.30
C LEU A 656 -18.15 -0.69 14.08
N PRO A 657 -18.71 -0.62 12.85
CA PRO A 657 -19.98 -1.26 12.52
C PRO A 657 -19.97 -2.75 12.83
N GLY A 658 -20.99 -3.22 13.55
CA GLY A 658 -21.11 -4.63 13.97
C GLY A 658 -20.38 -4.97 15.28
N SER A 659 -19.69 -4.02 15.92
CA SER A 659 -19.06 -4.21 17.23
C SER A 659 -19.97 -3.91 18.41
N ARG A 660 -21.14 -3.28 18.17
CA ARG A 660 -22.08 -2.89 19.23
C ARG A 660 -22.81 -4.10 19.81
N ASP A 661 -22.84 -4.18 21.14
CA ASP A 661 -23.75 -5.04 21.87
C ASP A 661 -25.17 -4.45 21.96
N SER A 662 -26.08 -5.18 22.58
CA SER A 662 -27.47 -4.76 22.79
C SER A 662 -27.60 -3.48 23.63
N ASP A 663 -26.58 -3.15 24.43
CA ASP A 663 -26.54 -1.98 25.31
C ASP A 663 -25.91 -0.76 24.62
N GLY A 664 -25.52 -0.89 23.34
CA GLY A 664 -24.88 0.16 22.56
C GLY A 664 -23.40 0.39 22.89
N ARG A 665 -22.76 -0.51 23.65
CA ARG A 665 -21.31 -0.50 23.91
C ARG A 665 -20.59 -1.30 22.84
N ALA A 666 -19.36 -0.94 22.54
CA ALA A 666 -18.55 -1.60 21.52
C ALA A 666 -17.23 -2.10 22.08
N ARG A 667 -16.59 -3.03 21.35
CA ARG A 667 -15.26 -3.56 21.68
C ARG A 667 -14.19 -3.14 20.70
N GLU A 668 -14.56 -2.82 19.47
CA GLU A 668 -13.65 -2.38 18.43
C GLU A 668 -13.90 -0.91 18.12
N PHE A 669 -12.83 -0.12 18.18
CA PHE A 669 -12.86 1.30 17.91
C PHE A 669 -11.77 1.67 16.92
N ARG A 670 -12.06 2.69 16.13
CA ARG A 670 -11.09 3.43 15.35
C ARG A 670 -10.81 4.75 16.07
N ILE A 671 -9.54 5.01 16.34
CA ILE A 671 -9.05 6.25 16.91
C ILE A 671 -8.23 6.95 15.83
N THR A 672 -8.66 8.14 15.42
CA THR A 672 -8.06 8.87 14.30
C THR A 672 -7.64 10.26 14.74
N PHE A 673 -6.35 10.52 14.67
CA PHE A 673 -5.77 11.86 14.75
C PHE A 673 -5.50 12.38 13.34
N LYS A 674 -5.94 13.61 13.08
CA LYS A 674 -5.77 14.29 11.80
C LYS A 674 -4.95 15.56 12.02
N SER A 675 -3.85 15.67 11.29
CA SER A 675 -2.92 16.78 11.45
C SER A 675 -3.55 18.10 10.97
N SER A 676 -3.34 19.17 11.74
CA SER A 676 -3.66 20.55 11.38
C SER A 676 -2.39 21.28 10.90
N PRO A 677 -2.49 22.30 10.01
CA PRO A 677 -1.35 23.13 9.59
C PRO A 677 -0.52 23.73 10.73
N GLU A 678 -1.11 23.91 11.92
CA GLU A 678 -0.43 24.41 13.12
C GLU A 678 0.40 23.31 13.81
N THR A 679 -0.16 22.11 13.96
CA THR A 679 0.55 20.90 14.46
C THR A 679 1.67 20.42 13.53
N ALA A 680 1.57 20.67 12.22
CA ALA A 680 2.56 20.25 11.22
C ALA A 680 3.89 21.05 11.25
N LYS A 681 3.94 22.18 11.97
CA LYS A 681 5.12 23.06 12.04
C LYS A 681 6.04 22.84 13.26
N GLY A 682 5.71 21.92 14.18
CA GLY A 682 6.47 21.61 15.40
C GLY A 682 7.04 20.19 15.47
N GLU A 683 7.24 19.64 16.69
CA GLU A 683 7.65 18.25 17.01
C GLU A 683 6.72 17.15 16.44
N GLY A 684 5.72 17.50 15.62
CA GLY A 684 4.66 16.62 15.09
C GLY A 684 5.15 15.46 14.22
N LYS A 685 6.40 15.48 13.73
CA LYS A 685 7.00 14.34 13.00
C LYS A 685 7.15 13.10 13.88
N ASP A 686 7.38 13.28 15.18
CA ASP A 686 7.53 12.17 16.12
C ASP A 686 6.19 11.72 16.69
N VAL A 687 5.23 12.64 16.81
CA VAL A 687 3.87 12.38 17.34
C VAL A 687 3.08 11.46 16.41
N GLU A 688 3.12 11.70 15.09
CA GLU A 688 2.46 10.82 14.11
C GLU A 688 3.05 9.39 14.16
N ARG A 689 4.38 9.28 14.33
CA ARG A 689 5.11 8.00 14.39
C ARG A 689 4.92 7.25 15.70
N GLN A 690 4.73 7.96 16.81
CA GLN A 690 4.55 7.38 18.14
C GLN A 690 3.08 7.20 18.53
N PHE A 691 2.14 7.68 17.70
CA PHE A 691 0.70 7.63 17.96
C PHE A 691 0.20 6.23 18.36
N ARG A 692 0.62 5.19 17.62
CA ARG A 692 0.28 3.80 17.93
C ARG A 692 0.76 3.39 19.32
N GLN A 693 1.98 3.79 19.67
CA GLN A 693 2.61 3.43 20.94
C GLN A 693 1.98 4.19 22.11
N GLU A 694 1.71 5.49 21.95
CA GLU A 694 1.01 6.30 22.93
C GLU A 694 -0.41 5.77 23.25
N ILE A 695 -1.15 5.34 22.22
CA ILE A 695 -2.45 4.68 22.42
C ILE A 695 -2.28 3.33 23.12
N ALA A 696 -1.29 2.52 22.72
CA ALA A 696 -1.03 1.23 23.35
C ALA A 696 -0.71 1.36 24.84
N ASP A 697 0.14 2.32 25.22
CA ASP A 697 0.53 2.56 26.60
C ASP A 697 -0.58 3.25 27.40
N GLY A 698 -1.22 4.29 26.83
CA GLY A 698 -2.20 5.13 27.51
C GLY A 698 -3.54 4.44 27.79
N LEU A 699 -3.87 3.43 26.98
CA LEU A 699 -5.08 2.62 27.10
C LEU A 699 -4.80 1.17 27.53
N ALA A 700 -3.58 0.84 27.97
CA ALA A 700 -3.16 -0.53 28.28
C ALA A 700 -4.09 -1.26 29.27
N ASP A 701 -4.78 -0.52 30.14
CA ASP A 701 -5.77 -1.03 31.10
C ASP A 701 -7.14 -1.37 30.48
N LEU A 702 -7.48 -0.76 29.35
CA LEU A 702 -8.74 -0.97 28.62
C LEU A 702 -8.58 -1.93 27.44
N LEU A 703 -7.40 -1.94 26.83
CA LEU A 703 -7.10 -2.79 25.68
C LEU A 703 -7.08 -4.26 26.09
N GLN A 704 -7.46 -5.11 25.14
CA GLN A 704 -7.17 -6.54 25.23
C GLN A 704 -5.66 -6.72 25.52
N LYS A 705 -5.27 -7.56 26.48
CA LYS A 705 -3.86 -7.66 26.90
C LYS A 705 -2.97 -8.32 25.85
N GLY A 706 -3.59 -9.16 25.01
CA GLY A 706 -2.93 -9.84 23.91
C GLY A 706 -3.84 -10.90 23.30
N PRO A 707 -3.40 -11.53 22.20
CA PRO A 707 -4.18 -12.58 21.55
C PRO A 707 -4.35 -13.84 22.41
N ILE A 708 -3.46 -14.03 23.40
CA ILE A 708 -3.40 -15.22 24.24
C ILE A 708 -3.16 -14.75 25.68
N GLU A 709 -4.18 -14.90 26.51
CA GLU A 709 -4.11 -14.67 27.96
C GLU A 709 -4.03 -16.02 28.65
N LEU A 710 -2.98 -16.28 29.42
CA LEU A 710 -2.77 -17.57 30.08
C LEU A 710 -2.23 -17.37 31.49
N ALA A 711 -2.69 -18.22 32.39
CA ALA A 711 -2.07 -18.46 33.68
C ALA A 711 -1.70 -19.95 33.78
N VAL A 712 -0.49 -20.23 34.25
CA VAL A 712 -0.03 -21.59 34.54
C VAL A 712 0.13 -21.72 36.04
N THR A 713 -0.50 -22.74 36.63
CA THR A 713 -0.43 -23.05 38.06
C THR A 713 -0.07 -24.53 38.22
N GLY A 714 1.19 -24.81 38.57
CA GLY A 714 1.72 -26.18 38.56
C GLY A 714 1.68 -26.76 37.15
N ASP A 715 1.05 -27.92 37.00
CA ASP A 715 0.93 -28.62 35.71
C ASP A 715 -0.39 -28.29 34.97
N SER A 716 -1.15 -27.30 35.44
CA SER A 716 -2.41 -26.87 34.82
C SER A 716 -2.29 -25.46 34.25
N ALA A 717 -2.87 -25.25 33.07
CA ALA A 717 -2.96 -23.96 32.42
C ALA A 717 -4.43 -23.61 32.14
N ASN A 718 -4.80 -22.35 32.38
CA ASN A 718 -6.08 -21.80 31.98
C ASN A 718 -5.89 -20.44 31.31
N GLY A 719 -6.86 -20.01 30.51
CA GLY A 719 -6.73 -18.76 29.78
C GLY A 719 -7.80 -18.49 28.75
N THR A 720 -7.57 -17.45 27.97
CA THR A 720 -8.45 -17.02 26.88
C THR A 720 -7.63 -16.86 25.61
N LEU A 721 -8.10 -17.47 24.53
CA LEU A 721 -7.60 -17.26 23.17
C LEU A 721 -8.55 -16.33 22.42
N TYR A 722 -7.99 -15.30 21.82
CA TYR A 722 -8.72 -14.36 20.98
C TYR A 722 -8.31 -14.61 19.53
N PHE A 723 -9.27 -14.97 18.70
CA PHE A 723 -9.07 -15.09 17.27
C PHE A 723 -9.73 -13.92 16.54
N GLU A 724 -9.19 -13.56 15.39
CA GLU A 724 -9.78 -12.54 14.55
C GLU A 724 -11.01 -13.06 13.79
N SER A 725 -11.06 -14.37 13.52
CA SER A 725 -12.18 -15.02 12.86
C SER A 725 -12.85 -16.08 13.74
N VAL A 726 -14.09 -16.43 13.39
CA VAL A 726 -14.90 -17.41 14.14
C VAL A 726 -14.49 -18.83 13.76
N HIS A 727 -14.09 -19.61 14.76
CA HIS A 727 -13.73 -21.03 14.63
C HIS A 727 -14.72 -21.91 15.40
N SER A 728 -14.69 -23.23 15.18
CA SER A 728 -15.45 -24.13 16.05
C SER A 728 -14.65 -24.42 17.31
N ALA A 729 -15.34 -24.56 18.45
CA ALA A 729 -14.69 -24.92 19.71
C ALA A 729 -13.94 -26.26 19.61
N THR A 730 -14.48 -27.20 18.82
CA THR A 730 -13.88 -28.51 18.55
C THR A 730 -12.54 -28.39 17.81
N ASP A 731 -12.47 -27.53 16.79
CA ASP A 731 -11.22 -27.34 16.04
C ASP A 731 -10.17 -26.68 16.94
N VAL A 732 -10.55 -25.64 17.69
CA VAL A 732 -9.66 -24.96 18.65
C VAL A 732 -9.15 -25.96 19.69
N GLN A 733 -10.04 -26.78 20.25
CA GLN A 733 -9.69 -27.81 21.22
C GLN A 733 -8.71 -28.84 20.65
N THR A 734 -8.90 -29.25 19.39
CA THR A 734 -8.01 -30.19 18.70
C THR A 734 -6.61 -29.59 18.54
N GLN A 735 -6.53 -28.30 18.20
CA GLN A 735 -5.26 -27.61 17.98
C GLN A 735 -4.48 -27.34 19.28
N LEU A 736 -5.16 -27.28 20.44
CA LEU A 736 -4.48 -27.16 21.75
C LEU A 736 -3.48 -28.31 22.00
N ALA A 737 -3.76 -29.51 21.50
CA ALA A 737 -2.85 -30.65 21.63
C ALA A 737 -1.50 -30.40 20.96
N SER A 738 -1.50 -29.74 19.79
CA SER A 738 -0.28 -29.33 19.07
C SER A 738 0.53 -28.27 19.83
N ALA A 739 -0.10 -27.54 20.75
CA ALA A 739 0.55 -26.58 21.64
C ALA A 739 1.05 -27.20 22.96
N GLY A 740 0.88 -28.51 23.15
CA GLY A 740 1.33 -29.22 24.35
C GLY A 740 0.30 -29.36 25.47
N PHE A 741 -0.97 -29.06 25.22
CA PHE A 741 -2.04 -29.35 26.18
C PHE A 741 -2.42 -30.83 26.16
N THR A 742 -2.60 -31.41 27.34
CA THR A 742 -3.22 -32.70 27.57
C THR A 742 -4.57 -32.50 28.24
N ASN A 743 -5.60 -33.20 27.76
CA ASN A 743 -7.00 -32.97 28.16
C ASN A 743 -7.43 -31.49 28.01
N GLY A 744 -6.90 -30.81 26.98
CA GLY A 744 -7.29 -29.45 26.66
C GLY A 744 -8.77 -29.37 26.35
N VAL A 745 -9.45 -28.37 26.91
CA VAL A 745 -10.84 -28.03 26.63
C VAL A 745 -10.87 -26.60 26.14
N ALA A 746 -11.57 -26.35 25.03
CA ALA A 746 -11.86 -25.01 24.54
C ALA A 746 -13.38 -24.79 24.56
N THR A 747 -13.82 -23.68 25.12
CA THR A 747 -15.24 -23.28 25.18
C THR A 747 -15.39 -21.88 24.61
N GLY A 748 -16.35 -21.71 23.69
CA GLY A 748 -16.66 -20.39 23.15
C GLY A 748 -17.28 -19.51 24.22
N ARG A 749 -16.89 -18.23 24.25
CA ARG A 749 -17.43 -17.27 25.22
C ARG A 749 -18.79 -16.72 24.75
N GLU A 750 -19.75 -16.65 25.66
CA GLU A 750 -21.10 -16.18 25.35
C GLU A 750 -21.08 -14.75 24.78
N GLY A 751 -21.75 -14.53 23.65
CA GLY A 751 -21.72 -13.25 22.93
C GLY A 751 -20.42 -12.97 22.15
N GLN A 752 -19.43 -13.87 22.16
CA GLN A 752 -18.14 -13.68 21.46
C GLN A 752 -17.72 -14.96 20.71
N ALA A 753 -18.19 -15.08 19.46
CA ALA A 753 -17.97 -16.29 18.66
C ALA A 753 -16.49 -16.57 18.29
N ASN A 754 -15.61 -15.57 18.44
CA ASN A 754 -14.18 -15.64 18.13
C ASN A 754 -13.27 -15.67 19.37
N VAL A 755 -13.85 -15.85 20.57
CA VAL A 755 -13.11 -15.87 21.84
C VAL A 755 -13.36 -17.19 22.54
N PHE A 756 -12.28 -17.86 22.95
CA PHE A 756 -12.34 -19.19 23.55
C PHE A 756 -11.66 -19.19 24.91
N ALA A 757 -12.39 -19.60 25.94
CA ALA A 757 -11.79 -19.96 27.22
C ALA A 757 -11.17 -21.36 27.07
N VAL A 758 -9.90 -21.48 27.44
CA VAL A 758 -9.12 -22.72 27.33
C VAL A 758 -8.61 -23.16 28.69
N GLN A 759 -8.63 -24.47 28.93
CA GLN A 759 -8.07 -25.07 30.14
C GLN A 759 -7.51 -26.46 29.84
N GLY A 760 -6.48 -26.88 30.56
CA GLY A 760 -5.95 -28.24 30.48
C GLY A 760 -4.63 -28.41 31.21
N ASN A 761 -4.05 -29.59 31.12
CA ASN A 761 -2.76 -29.90 31.72
C ASN A 761 -1.63 -29.66 30.72
N VAL A 762 -0.48 -29.21 31.19
CA VAL A 762 0.72 -28.89 30.39
C VAL A 762 1.94 -29.56 30.99
N ALA A 763 3.06 -29.61 30.25
CA ALA A 763 4.29 -30.20 30.74
C ALA A 763 4.79 -29.49 32.01
N GLY A 764 5.19 -30.26 33.03
CA GLY A 764 5.63 -29.69 34.30
C GLY A 764 6.85 -28.77 34.14
N GLY A 765 6.78 -27.60 34.79
CA GLY A 765 7.83 -26.58 34.73
C GLY A 765 7.78 -25.66 33.50
N ILE A 766 6.79 -25.79 32.61
CA ILE A 766 6.59 -24.81 31.53
C ILE A 766 6.07 -23.49 32.11
N ASP A 767 6.72 -22.39 31.77
CA ASP A 767 6.23 -21.06 32.14
C ASP A 767 5.11 -20.60 31.17
N ALA A 768 4.33 -19.61 31.61
CA ALA A 768 3.19 -19.10 30.84
C ALA A 768 3.57 -18.48 29.48
N GLU A 769 4.79 -17.97 29.35
CA GLU A 769 5.27 -17.31 28.12
C GLU A 769 5.76 -18.35 27.09
N SER A 770 6.50 -19.37 27.53
CA SER A 770 6.84 -20.53 26.73
C SER A 770 5.60 -21.23 26.18
N LEU A 771 4.56 -21.40 27.00
CA LEU A 771 3.28 -21.95 26.58
C LEU A 771 2.54 -21.02 25.60
N ARG A 772 2.56 -19.69 25.84
CA ARG A 772 2.00 -18.69 24.92
C ARG A 772 2.64 -18.79 23.53
N ASN A 773 3.97 -18.91 23.47
CA ASN A 773 4.70 -19.05 22.21
C ASN A 773 4.39 -20.38 21.49
N ALA A 774 4.23 -21.46 22.25
CA ALA A 774 3.81 -22.76 21.70
C ALA A 774 2.40 -22.68 21.11
N LEU A 775 1.46 -22.03 21.80
CA LEU A 775 0.11 -21.77 21.29
C LEU A 775 0.12 -20.87 20.07
N ALA A 776 0.88 -19.77 20.08
CA ALA A 776 1.02 -18.90 18.92
C ALA A 776 1.51 -19.69 17.69
N THR A 777 2.56 -20.49 17.85
CA THR A 777 3.10 -21.34 16.78
C THR A 777 2.12 -22.43 16.34
N ALA A 778 1.35 -23.00 17.28
CA ALA A 778 0.39 -24.05 16.99
C ALA A 778 -0.82 -23.53 16.21
N PHE A 779 -1.26 -22.30 16.47
CA PHE A 779 -2.41 -21.74 15.79
C PHE A 779 -2.03 -20.97 14.53
N GLU A 780 -1.09 -20.04 14.61
CA GLU A 780 -0.82 -19.09 13.53
C GLU A 780 -0.33 -19.77 12.24
N GLY A 781 -0.98 -19.48 11.12
CA GLY A 781 -0.67 -20.10 9.82
C GLY A 781 -1.26 -21.50 9.60
N GLN A 782 -1.96 -22.07 10.59
CA GLN A 782 -2.67 -23.35 10.46
C GLN A 782 -4.13 -23.13 10.09
N ASN A 783 -4.76 -24.13 9.47
CA ASN A 783 -6.17 -24.09 9.10
C ASN A 783 -7.02 -25.00 9.99
N ASP A 784 -8.25 -24.56 10.28
CA ASP A 784 -9.29 -25.41 10.87
C ASP A 784 -9.83 -26.43 9.85
N SER A 785 -10.71 -27.33 10.31
CA SER A 785 -11.30 -28.38 9.46
C SER A 785 -12.15 -27.83 8.29
N ALA A 786 -12.58 -26.57 8.36
CA ALA A 786 -13.28 -25.86 7.30
C ALA A 786 -12.34 -25.09 6.35
N GLY A 787 -11.02 -25.22 6.53
CA GLY A 787 -10.01 -24.52 5.74
C GLY A 787 -9.84 -23.05 6.08
N ARG A 788 -10.32 -22.59 7.25
CA ARG A 788 -10.12 -21.22 7.73
C ARG A 788 -8.85 -21.15 8.55
N GLU A 789 -8.00 -20.19 8.22
CA GLU A 789 -6.75 -19.96 8.93
C GLU A 789 -7.01 -19.44 10.34
N TYR A 790 -6.34 -20.01 11.34
CA TYR A 790 -6.32 -19.49 12.70
C TYR A 790 -5.47 -18.22 12.73
N LYS A 791 -6.12 -17.10 13.02
CA LYS A 791 -5.47 -15.79 13.14
C LYS A 791 -5.73 -15.22 14.52
N LEU A 792 -4.64 -14.94 15.23
CA LEU A 792 -4.68 -14.43 16.60
C LEU A 792 -5.02 -12.94 16.62
N ALA A 793 -5.97 -12.55 17.46
CA ALA A 793 -6.46 -11.18 17.53
C ALA A 793 -5.55 -10.28 18.35
N LEU A 794 -4.86 -9.39 17.64
CA LEU A 794 -4.04 -8.36 18.28
C LEU A 794 -4.91 -7.25 18.89
N PRO A 795 -4.45 -6.62 19.99
CA PRO A 795 -5.14 -5.48 20.60
C PRO A 795 -5.22 -4.26 19.67
N ILE A 796 -4.19 -4.07 18.85
CA ILE A 796 -4.13 -3.02 17.82
C ILE A 796 -3.92 -3.71 16.47
N PRO A 797 -5.01 -4.17 15.81
CA PRO A 797 -4.91 -4.95 14.57
C PRO A 797 -4.63 -4.10 13.32
N GLU A 798 -4.79 -2.78 13.39
CA GLU A 798 -4.59 -1.89 12.24
C GLU A 798 -4.00 -0.57 12.71
N SER A 799 -3.01 -0.07 11.98
CA SER A 799 -2.49 1.28 12.16
C SER A 799 -2.09 1.88 10.82
N SER A 800 -2.44 3.13 10.58
CA SER A 800 -2.01 3.87 9.40
C SER A 800 -1.49 5.22 9.85
N VAL A 801 -0.29 5.58 9.41
CA VAL A 801 0.38 6.84 9.69
C VAL A 801 0.77 7.47 8.37
N VAL A 802 0.29 8.68 8.13
CA VAL A 802 0.58 9.45 6.91
C VAL A 802 1.25 10.75 7.33
N GLY A 803 2.52 10.90 6.94
CA GLY A 803 3.29 12.11 7.20
C GLY A 803 2.72 13.34 6.48
N ALA A 804 2.68 14.48 7.17
CA ALA A 804 2.22 15.75 6.58
C ALA A 804 2.94 16.17 5.27
N GLN A 805 4.18 15.71 5.06
CA GLN A 805 4.94 15.99 3.83
C GLN A 805 4.38 15.27 2.59
N VAL A 806 3.80 14.08 2.76
CA VAL A 806 3.28 13.26 1.65
C VAL A 806 1.95 13.82 1.12
N VAL A 807 1.19 14.44 2.01
CA VAL A 807 -0.17 14.94 1.78
C VAL A 807 -0.24 15.97 0.65
N GLY A 808 0.65 16.97 0.67
CA GLY A 808 0.66 18.04 -0.33
C GLY A 808 0.89 17.49 -1.74
N GLU A 809 1.84 16.58 -1.87
CA GLU A 809 2.21 16.00 -3.15
C GLU A 809 1.17 15.01 -3.69
N LEU A 810 0.55 14.20 -2.82
CA LEU A 810 -0.54 13.30 -3.20
C LEU A 810 -1.74 14.08 -3.73
N ARG A 811 -2.13 15.15 -3.04
CA ARG A 811 -3.21 16.05 -3.48
C ARG A 811 -2.88 16.70 -4.82
N ASP A 812 -1.68 17.25 -4.96
CA ASP A 812 -1.28 17.95 -6.18
C ASP A 812 -1.17 16.98 -7.36
N SER A 813 -0.71 15.75 -7.12
CA SER A 813 -0.67 14.67 -8.13
C SER A 813 -2.07 14.25 -8.56
N ALA A 814 -3.01 14.14 -7.62
CA ALA A 814 -4.42 13.85 -7.90
C ALA A 814 -5.06 14.94 -8.78
N ILE A 815 -4.84 16.22 -8.47
CA ILE A 815 -5.37 17.34 -9.26
C ILE A 815 -4.75 17.36 -10.66
N LYS A 816 -3.44 17.15 -10.78
CA LYS A 816 -2.76 17.03 -12.07
C LYS A 816 -3.30 15.86 -12.88
N ALA A 817 -3.52 14.70 -12.26
CA ALA A 817 -4.11 13.53 -12.90
C ALA A 817 -5.49 13.83 -13.48
N LEU A 818 -6.36 14.50 -12.71
CA LEU A 818 -7.68 14.93 -13.15
C LEU A 818 -7.59 15.86 -14.36
N ALA A 819 -6.75 16.89 -14.29
CA ALA A 819 -6.58 17.86 -15.38
C ALA A 819 -6.01 17.25 -16.66
N ILE A 820 -4.98 16.40 -16.54
CA ILE A 820 -4.38 15.67 -17.67
C ILE A 820 -5.41 14.72 -18.28
N SER A 821 -6.18 14.01 -17.46
CA SER A 821 -7.23 13.12 -17.92
C SER A 821 -8.30 13.87 -18.72
N SER A 822 -8.83 14.96 -18.16
CA SER A 822 -9.81 15.82 -18.85
C SER A 822 -9.26 16.38 -20.17
N LEU A 823 -7.98 16.78 -20.21
CA LEU A 823 -7.36 17.28 -21.43
C LEU A 823 -7.22 16.19 -22.50
N LEU A 824 -6.74 15.00 -22.14
CA LEU A 824 -6.59 13.88 -23.09
C LEU A 824 -7.94 13.41 -23.63
N ILE A 825 -8.95 13.38 -22.78
CA ILE A 825 -10.35 13.13 -23.15
C ILE A 825 -10.82 14.19 -24.16
N LEU A 826 -10.64 15.48 -23.87
CA LEU A 826 -11.05 16.57 -24.76
C LEU A 826 -10.37 16.44 -26.14
N LEU A 827 -9.06 16.17 -26.15
CA LEU A 827 -8.30 15.94 -27.38
C LEU A 827 -8.83 14.75 -28.16
N TYR A 828 -9.15 13.66 -27.48
CA TYR A 828 -9.75 12.49 -28.11
C TYR A 828 -11.11 12.79 -28.73
N ILE A 829 -12.03 13.44 -27.99
CA ILE A 829 -13.36 13.81 -28.50
C ILE A 829 -13.24 14.78 -29.67
N ARG A 830 -12.27 15.71 -29.62
CA ARG A 830 -11.98 16.64 -30.72
C ARG A 830 -11.56 15.92 -32.00
N VAL A 831 -10.73 14.89 -31.90
CA VAL A 831 -10.35 14.04 -33.04
C VAL A 831 -11.56 13.25 -33.54
N ARG A 832 -12.42 12.77 -32.64
CA ARG A 832 -13.55 11.91 -32.98
C ARG A 832 -14.72 12.62 -33.67
N PHE A 833 -15.14 13.78 -33.16
CA PHE A 833 -16.33 14.50 -33.62
C PHE A 833 -16.03 15.67 -34.56
N ALA A 834 -14.76 16.07 -34.70
CA ALA A 834 -14.25 17.20 -35.50
C ALA A 834 -14.78 18.60 -35.12
N GLU A 835 -16.03 18.71 -34.66
CA GLU A 835 -16.65 19.95 -34.18
C GLU A 835 -16.32 20.22 -32.70
N TYR A 836 -15.93 21.46 -32.39
CA TYR A 836 -15.58 21.87 -31.02
C TYR A 836 -16.77 21.87 -30.06
N SER A 837 -18.01 22.01 -30.55
CA SER A 837 -19.23 22.03 -29.75
C SER A 837 -19.43 20.75 -28.94
N TYR A 838 -19.20 19.58 -29.56
CA TYR A 838 -19.29 18.28 -28.90
C TYR A 838 -18.19 18.10 -27.85
N GLY A 839 -16.96 18.51 -28.15
CA GLY A 839 -15.83 18.44 -27.22
C GLY A 839 -16.08 19.23 -25.93
N TRP A 840 -16.49 20.50 -26.06
CA TRP A 840 -16.79 21.33 -24.90
C TRP A 840 -18.04 20.88 -24.13
N ALA A 841 -19.07 20.38 -24.84
CA ALA A 841 -20.27 19.90 -24.18
C ALA A 841 -20.01 18.63 -23.35
N ALA A 842 -19.20 17.71 -23.88
CA ALA A 842 -18.74 16.55 -23.13
C ALA A 842 -17.92 16.98 -21.90
N LEU A 843 -16.90 17.84 -22.09
CA LEU A 843 -16.05 18.29 -20.99
C LEU A 843 -16.85 18.97 -19.85
N LEU A 844 -17.81 19.83 -20.19
CA LEU A 844 -18.64 20.50 -19.19
C LEU A 844 -19.62 19.54 -18.50
N ALA A 845 -20.13 18.53 -19.20
CA ALA A 845 -20.95 17.49 -18.59
C ALA A 845 -20.12 16.63 -17.62
N ASP A 846 -18.91 16.23 -18.02
CA ASP A 846 -18.01 15.47 -17.15
C ASP A 846 -17.60 16.26 -15.90
N LEU A 847 -17.27 17.55 -16.09
CA LEU A 847 -16.97 18.44 -14.96
C LEU A 847 -18.18 18.59 -14.06
N HIS A 848 -19.37 18.74 -14.64
CA HIS A 848 -20.62 18.74 -13.88
C HIS A 848 -20.75 17.46 -13.05
N ASP A 849 -20.43 16.28 -13.57
CA ASP A 849 -20.61 15.01 -12.87
C ASP A 849 -19.67 14.86 -11.69
N VAL A 850 -18.40 15.22 -11.87
CA VAL A 850 -17.42 15.23 -10.77
C VAL A 850 -17.83 16.22 -9.68
N VAL A 851 -18.24 17.44 -10.06
CA VAL A 851 -18.65 18.47 -9.08
C VAL A 851 -19.99 18.11 -8.43
N ALA A 852 -20.94 17.50 -9.15
CA ALA A 852 -22.20 17.00 -8.59
C ALA A 852 -21.95 15.89 -7.58
N THR A 853 -21.02 15.00 -7.88
CA THR A 853 -20.59 13.94 -6.96
C THR A 853 -19.94 14.54 -5.71
N LEU A 854 -19.04 15.52 -5.87
CA LEU A 854 -18.43 16.23 -4.75
C LEU A 854 -19.48 16.97 -3.90
N ALA A 855 -20.46 17.64 -4.53
CA ALA A 855 -21.55 18.33 -3.87
C ALA A 855 -22.42 17.37 -3.04
N ALA A 856 -22.74 16.20 -3.60
CA ALA A 856 -23.49 15.17 -2.90
C ALA A 856 -22.69 14.58 -1.73
N ILE A 857 -21.39 14.32 -1.90
CA ILE A 857 -20.52 13.88 -0.80
C ILE A 857 -20.44 14.95 0.28
N ALA A 858 -20.29 16.23 -0.06
CA ALA A 858 -20.30 17.32 0.91
C ALA A 858 -21.62 17.35 1.70
N PHE A 859 -22.75 17.10 1.05
CA PHE A 859 -24.03 16.95 1.72
C PHE A 859 -24.03 15.75 2.67
N LEU A 860 -23.51 14.59 2.26
CA LEU A 860 -23.42 13.41 3.12
C LEU A 860 -22.51 13.64 4.34
N VAL A 861 -21.37 14.31 4.17
CA VAL A 861 -20.46 14.72 5.26
C VAL A 861 -21.17 15.64 6.26
N TRP A 862 -22.08 16.48 5.79
CA TRP A 862 -22.87 17.38 6.65
C TRP A 862 -23.93 16.63 7.47
N VAL A 863 -24.36 15.44 7.03
CA VAL A 863 -25.36 14.63 7.72
C VAL A 863 -24.73 13.86 8.89
N PRO A 864 -25.18 14.07 10.14
CA PRO A 864 -24.46 13.61 11.35
C PRO A 864 -24.38 12.09 11.54
N TRP A 865 -25.29 11.32 10.93
CA TRP A 865 -25.31 9.86 11.03
C TRP A 865 -24.63 9.15 9.84
N ILE A 866 -24.09 9.91 8.88
CA ILE A 866 -23.34 9.36 7.73
C ILE A 866 -21.87 9.72 7.93
N LYS A 867 -21.04 8.71 8.19
CA LYS A 867 -19.59 8.88 8.33
C LYS A 867 -18.92 8.61 7.00
N VAL A 868 -18.72 9.67 6.23
CA VAL A 868 -18.03 9.65 4.93
C VAL A 868 -16.96 10.73 4.97
N GLU A 869 -15.76 10.43 4.50
CA GLU A 869 -14.65 11.38 4.43
C GLU A 869 -13.88 11.21 3.12
N MET A 870 -13.36 12.31 2.58
CA MET A 870 -12.62 12.26 1.34
C MET A 870 -11.24 11.63 1.58
N ASN A 871 -10.97 10.53 0.91
CA ASN A 871 -9.74 9.75 0.97
C ASN A 871 -9.19 9.51 -0.45
N LEU A 872 -8.00 8.92 -0.55
CA LEU A 872 -7.36 8.65 -1.85
C LEU A 872 -8.22 7.75 -2.75
N THR A 873 -8.94 6.79 -2.19
CA THR A 873 -9.79 5.88 -2.98
C THR A 873 -10.91 6.64 -3.70
N MET A 874 -11.48 7.69 -3.11
CA MET A 874 -12.47 8.53 -3.79
C MET A 874 -11.92 9.28 -5.00
N ILE A 875 -10.63 9.64 -5.01
CA ILE A 875 -9.99 10.22 -6.21
C ILE A 875 -10.01 9.23 -7.36
N ALA A 876 -9.73 7.96 -7.09
CA ALA A 876 -9.84 6.91 -8.11
C ALA A 876 -11.27 6.78 -8.64
N ALA A 877 -12.28 6.92 -7.78
CA ALA A 877 -13.68 6.95 -8.18
C ALA A 877 -13.97 8.16 -9.08
N PHE A 878 -13.51 9.38 -8.75
CA PHE A 878 -13.70 10.56 -9.61
C PHE A 878 -13.08 10.40 -11.00
N LEU A 879 -11.85 9.86 -11.11
CA LEU A 879 -11.24 9.59 -12.41
C LEU A 879 -12.00 8.50 -13.18
N THR A 880 -12.56 7.50 -12.48
CA THR A 880 -13.40 6.47 -13.10
C THR A 880 -14.72 7.06 -13.61
N ILE A 881 -15.33 7.98 -12.86
CA ILE A 881 -16.54 8.71 -13.28
C ILE A 881 -16.27 9.52 -14.55
N LEU A 882 -15.13 10.23 -14.63
CA LEU A 882 -14.73 10.96 -15.84
C LEU A 882 -14.65 10.06 -17.07
N GLY A 883 -14.10 8.85 -16.93
CA GLY A 883 -13.97 7.91 -18.04
C GLY A 883 -15.32 7.34 -18.48
N TYR A 884 -16.12 6.91 -17.49
CA TYR A 884 -17.37 6.18 -17.72
C TYR A 884 -18.54 7.09 -18.14
N SER A 885 -18.68 8.30 -17.58
CA SER A 885 -19.80 9.21 -17.89
C SER A 885 -19.87 9.60 -19.37
N LEU A 886 -18.71 9.61 -20.03
CA LEU A 886 -18.61 9.88 -21.46
C LEU A 886 -19.20 8.80 -22.35
N ASN A 887 -19.29 7.56 -21.87
CA ASN A 887 -19.73 6.44 -22.69
C ASN A 887 -21.14 6.68 -23.26
N ASP A 888 -22.11 7.04 -22.41
CA ASP A 888 -23.47 7.35 -22.85
C ASP A 888 -23.53 8.70 -23.60
N THR A 889 -22.70 9.68 -23.22
CA THR A 889 -22.64 10.98 -23.90
C THR A 889 -22.18 10.86 -25.35
N ILE A 890 -21.11 10.10 -25.63
CA ILE A 890 -20.58 9.85 -26.99
C ILE A 890 -21.65 9.20 -27.87
N VAL A 891 -22.46 8.32 -27.30
CA VAL A 891 -23.51 7.57 -28.01
C VAL A 891 -24.66 8.49 -28.40
N VAL A 892 -25.11 9.32 -27.46
CA VAL A 892 -26.13 10.33 -27.75
C VAL A 892 -25.61 11.30 -28.82
N PHE A 893 -24.34 11.71 -28.74
CA PHE A 893 -23.72 12.59 -29.71
C PHE A 893 -23.64 11.98 -31.11
N ASP A 894 -23.22 10.71 -31.21
CA ASP A 894 -23.17 10.00 -32.48
C ASP A 894 -24.58 9.90 -33.09
N ARG A 895 -25.60 9.65 -32.26
CA ARG A 895 -27.01 9.64 -32.73
C ARG A 895 -27.52 11.02 -33.14
N ILE A 896 -27.14 12.10 -32.44
CA ILE A 896 -27.46 13.48 -32.82
C ILE A 896 -26.87 13.79 -34.19
N ARG A 897 -25.61 13.38 -34.43
CA ARG A 897 -24.93 13.56 -35.71
C ARG A 897 -25.56 12.72 -36.83
N GLU A 898 -25.84 11.44 -36.59
CA GLU A 898 -26.52 10.53 -37.53
C GLU A 898 -27.88 11.10 -37.95
N ASN A 899 -28.71 11.49 -36.99
CA ASN A 899 -30.02 12.10 -37.25
C ASN A 899 -29.90 13.51 -37.87
N GLY A 900 -28.84 14.25 -37.56
CA GLY A 900 -28.55 15.54 -38.18
C GLY A 900 -28.41 15.43 -39.70
N HIS A 901 -27.76 14.37 -40.18
CA HIS A 901 -27.66 14.10 -41.62
C HIS A 901 -28.95 13.52 -42.22
N ALA A 902 -29.67 12.67 -41.47
CA ALA A 902 -30.86 11.97 -41.96
C ALA A 902 -32.15 12.80 -41.92
N MET A 903 -32.27 13.78 -41.02
CA MET A 903 -33.49 14.56 -40.76
C MET A 903 -33.34 16.02 -41.22
N GLN A 904 -32.91 16.22 -42.45
CA GLN A 904 -32.75 17.56 -43.03
C GLN A 904 -34.11 18.30 -43.02
N GLY A 905 -34.13 19.52 -42.48
CA GLY A 905 -35.32 20.38 -42.39
C GLY A 905 -36.02 20.40 -41.02
N LYS A 906 -35.70 19.50 -40.08
CA LYS A 906 -36.17 19.61 -38.69
C LYS A 906 -35.34 20.62 -37.89
N SER A 907 -35.94 21.21 -36.85
CA SER A 907 -35.18 22.07 -35.93
C SER A 907 -34.11 21.24 -35.21
N TYR A 908 -32.95 21.83 -34.93
CA TYR A 908 -31.88 21.12 -34.23
C TYR A 908 -32.33 20.63 -32.85
N GLY A 909 -33.25 21.34 -32.19
CA GLY A 909 -33.84 20.90 -30.93
C GLY A 909 -34.69 19.63 -31.07
N ASP A 910 -35.45 19.51 -32.15
CA ASP A 910 -36.23 18.29 -32.43
C ASP A 910 -35.31 17.12 -32.75
N ILE A 911 -34.23 17.35 -33.50
CA ILE A 911 -33.21 16.33 -33.81
C ILE A 911 -32.62 15.79 -32.51
N VAL A 912 -32.17 16.69 -31.61
CA VAL A 912 -31.62 16.30 -30.30
C VAL A 912 -32.65 15.53 -29.47
N ASN A 913 -33.90 16.00 -29.40
CA ASN A 913 -34.95 15.34 -28.63
C ASN A 913 -35.28 13.94 -29.17
N ILE A 914 -35.30 13.76 -30.50
CA ILE A 914 -35.53 12.47 -31.13
C ILE A 914 -34.35 11.53 -30.88
N SER A 915 -33.12 12.02 -30.99
CA SER A 915 -31.91 11.23 -30.71
C SER A 915 -31.87 10.72 -29.27
N LEU A 916 -32.24 11.55 -28.29
CA LEU A 916 -32.36 11.15 -26.89
C LEU A 916 -33.39 10.04 -26.68
N ASN A 917 -34.56 10.14 -27.30
CA ASN A 917 -35.59 9.10 -27.19
C ASN A 917 -35.17 7.77 -27.83
N GLN A 918 -34.46 7.84 -28.97
CA GLN A 918 -33.99 6.64 -29.67
C GLN A 918 -32.87 5.92 -28.91
N THR A 919 -32.09 6.63 -28.10
CA THR A 919 -30.99 6.08 -27.30
C THR A 919 -31.40 5.76 -25.84
N LEU A 920 -32.59 6.18 -25.42
CA LEU A 920 -33.06 6.05 -24.03
C LEU A 920 -33.08 4.61 -23.53
N SER A 921 -33.65 3.67 -24.32
CA SER A 921 -33.72 2.26 -23.90
C SER A 921 -32.34 1.69 -23.64
N ARG A 922 -31.37 2.01 -24.52
CA ARG A 922 -29.98 1.61 -24.32
C ARG A 922 -29.41 2.23 -23.05
N THR A 923 -29.42 3.56 -22.95
CA THR A 923 -28.86 4.33 -21.83
C THR A 923 -29.39 3.83 -20.48
N VAL A 924 -30.71 3.61 -20.35
CA VAL A 924 -31.33 3.14 -19.11
C VAL A 924 -30.87 1.73 -18.75
N ILE A 925 -30.72 0.84 -19.73
CA ILE A 925 -30.28 -0.54 -19.48
C ILE A 925 -28.79 -0.59 -19.12
N THR A 926 -27.95 0.14 -19.85
CA THR A 926 -26.49 0.15 -19.66
C THR A 926 -26.11 0.81 -18.34
N SER A 927 -26.63 2.00 -18.07
CA SER A 927 -26.50 2.67 -16.78
C SER A 927 -27.14 1.85 -15.66
N GLY A 928 -28.32 1.25 -15.89
CA GLY A 928 -29.02 0.45 -14.87
C GLY A 928 -28.26 -0.80 -14.41
N VAL A 929 -27.66 -1.55 -15.34
CA VAL A 929 -26.82 -2.72 -15.01
C VAL A 929 -25.58 -2.29 -14.23
N THR A 930 -24.94 -1.19 -14.63
CA THR A 930 -23.73 -0.70 -13.96
C THR A 930 -24.06 -0.12 -12.57
N LEU A 931 -25.18 0.60 -12.43
CA LEU A 931 -25.68 1.08 -11.14
C LEU A 931 -26.04 -0.08 -10.21
N LEU A 932 -26.62 -1.17 -10.74
CA LEU A 932 -26.90 -2.37 -9.96
C LEU A 932 -25.62 -3.00 -9.42
N THR A 933 -24.57 -3.08 -10.25
CA THR A 933 -23.23 -3.55 -9.85
C THR A 933 -22.66 -2.73 -8.71
N VAL A 934 -22.65 -1.41 -8.85
CA VAL A 934 -22.08 -0.53 -7.82
C VAL A 934 -22.95 -0.49 -6.57
N LEU A 935 -24.28 -0.55 -6.71
CA LEU A 935 -25.20 -0.64 -5.58
C LEU A 935 -24.97 -1.92 -4.77
N ALA A 936 -24.76 -3.06 -5.43
CA ALA A 936 -24.42 -4.30 -4.74
C ALA A 936 -23.09 -4.19 -3.98
N LEU A 937 -22.09 -3.48 -4.52
CA LEU A 937 -20.86 -3.16 -3.78
C LEU A 937 -21.10 -2.24 -2.58
N VAL A 938 -21.97 -1.24 -2.70
CA VAL A 938 -22.31 -0.36 -1.56
C VAL A 938 -23.03 -1.12 -0.45
N LEU A 939 -23.95 -2.02 -0.80
CA LEU A 939 -24.81 -2.72 0.16
C LEU A 939 -24.16 -3.97 0.76
N LEU A 940 -23.38 -4.71 -0.03
CA LEU A 940 -22.80 -6.01 0.35
C LEU A 940 -21.27 -5.97 0.49
N GLY A 941 -20.63 -4.92 -0.03
CA GLY A 941 -19.19 -4.73 0.08
C GLY A 941 -18.75 -4.41 1.51
N GLY A 942 -17.46 -4.65 1.78
CA GLY A 942 -16.86 -4.34 3.07
C GLY A 942 -16.53 -2.85 3.24
N PRO A 943 -16.25 -2.38 4.47
CA PRO A 943 -15.78 -1.03 4.76
C PRO A 943 -14.64 -0.53 3.86
N GLY A 944 -13.72 -1.42 3.44
CA GLY A 944 -12.59 -1.06 2.58
C GLY A 944 -12.94 -0.59 1.16
N VAL A 945 -14.19 -0.77 0.70
CA VAL A 945 -14.65 -0.30 -0.64
C VAL A 945 -15.90 0.57 -0.58
N TYR A 946 -16.44 0.84 0.60
CA TYR A 946 -17.71 1.54 0.78
C TYR A 946 -17.65 2.96 0.21
N ASP A 947 -16.70 3.78 0.67
CA ASP A 947 -16.52 5.16 0.23
C ASP A 947 -16.30 5.27 -1.28
N PHE A 948 -15.48 4.36 -1.82
CA PHE A 948 -15.20 4.24 -3.24
C PHE A 948 -16.47 3.93 -4.05
N SER A 949 -17.20 2.88 -3.67
CA SER A 949 -18.41 2.44 -4.37
C SER A 949 -19.57 3.43 -4.23
N LEU A 950 -19.73 4.09 -3.08
CA LEU A 950 -20.72 5.14 -2.88
C LEU A 950 -20.45 6.34 -3.79
N THR A 951 -19.18 6.73 -3.91
CA THR A 951 -18.75 7.81 -4.83
C THR A 951 -19.08 7.45 -6.27
N LEU A 952 -18.75 6.23 -6.72
CA LEU A 952 -19.12 5.74 -8.06
C LEU A 952 -20.63 5.71 -8.28
N LEU A 953 -21.41 5.28 -7.28
CA LEU A 953 -22.87 5.19 -7.39
C LEU A 953 -23.47 6.57 -7.68
N ILE A 954 -23.08 7.57 -6.88
CA ILE A 954 -23.52 8.95 -7.03
C ILE A 954 -23.07 9.50 -8.39
N GLY A 955 -21.81 9.28 -8.77
CA GLY A 955 -21.28 9.80 -10.02
C GLY A 955 -21.89 9.18 -11.27
N PHE A 956 -22.20 7.88 -11.26
CA PHE A 956 -22.89 7.24 -12.39
C PHE A 956 -24.34 7.70 -12.50
N ILE A 957 -25.02 7.98 -11.38
CA ILE A 957 -26.35 8.63 -11.41
C ILE A 957 -26.24 10.04 -12.01
N ALA A 958 -25.24 10.82 -11.59
CA ALA A 958 -25.00 12.16 -12.12
C ALA A 958 -24.71 12.12 -13.64
N GLY A 959 -23.88 11.18 -14.10
CA GLY A 959 -23.54 10.98 -15.50
C GLY A 959 -24.74 10.60 -16.38
N ALA A 960 -25.55 9.62 -15.94
CA ALA A 960 -26.76 9.24 -16.66
C ALA A 960 -27.75 10.43 -16.82
N TYR A 961 -27.83 11.29 -15.80
CA TYR A 961 -28.61 12.52 -15.85
C TYR A 961 -27.98 13.57 -16.78
N SER A 962 -26.67 13.81 -16.66
CA SER A 962 -25.96 14.88 -17.37
C SER A 962 -25.92 14.63 -18.87
N THR A 963 -25.81 13.39 -19.32
CA THR A 963 -25.90 13.03 -20.75
C THR A 963 -27.17 13.62 -21.40
N ALA A 964 -28.33 13.50 -20.75
CA ALA A 964 -29.60 13.95 -21.30
C ALA A 964 -29.90 15.43 -21.03
N PHE A 965 -29.56 15.95 -19.85
CA PHE A 965 -29.99 17.27 -19.39
C PHE A 965 -28.89 18.33 -19.33
N VAL A 966 -27.63 17.96 -19.54
CA VAL A 966 -26.48 18.88 -19.57
C VAL A 966 -25.80 18.81 -20.94
N ALA A 967 -25.24 17.66 -21.32
CA ALA A 967 -24.47 17.49 -22.55
C ALA A 967 -25.30 17.78 -23.81
N ALA A 968 -26.45 17.12 -23.99
CA ALA A 968 -27.29 17.30 -25.17
C ALA A 968 -27.83 18.76 -25.32
N PRO A 969 -28.31 19.44 -24.26
CA PRO A 969 -28.65 20.86 -24.32
C PRO A 969 -27.47 21.80 -24.63
N LEU A 970 -26.27 21.50 -24.14
CA LEU A 970 -25.06 22.30 -24.43
C LEU A 970 -24.65 22.21 -25.89
N VAL A 971 -24.67 21.00 -26.47
CA VAL A 971 -24.47 20.80 -27.92
C VAL A 971 -25.52 21.59 -28.71
N TRP A 972 -26.79 21.53 -28.30
CA TRP A 972 -27.85 22.33 -28.93
C TRP A 972 -27.57 23.84 -28.90
N GLY A 973 -27.15 24.38 -27.75
CA GLY A 973 -26.90 25.80 -27.57
C GLY A 973 -25.74 26.35 -28.42
N TRP A 974 -24.64 25.60 -28.51
CA TRP A 974 -23.48 26.05 -29.29
C TRP A 974 -23.66 25.92 -30.80
N THR A 975 -24.28 24.83 -31.25
CA THR A 975 -24.52 24.61 -32.69
C THR A 975 -25.57 25.56 -33.27
N THR A 976 -26.52 26.05 -32.44
CA THR A 976 -27.51 27.04 -32.87
C THR A 976 -26.94 28.46 -32.93
N ARG A 977 -26.11 28.87 -31.95
CA ARG A 977 -25.42 30.16 -31.98
C ARG A 977 -24.47 30.32 -33.17
N GLY A 978 -23.70 29.28 -33.51
CA GLY A 978 -22.79 29.31 -34.67
C GLY A 978 -23.48 29.45 -36.03
N LYS A 979 -24.79 29.18 -36.13
CA LYS A 979 -25.58 29.38 -37.36
C LYS A 979 -26.25 30.75 -37.44
N GLU A 980 -26.42 31.46 -36.33
CA GLU A 980 -26.93 32.84 -36.32
C GLU A 980 -25.83 33.87 -36.63
N GLU A 981 -24.56 33.55 -36.35
CA GLU A 981 -23.40 34.43 -36.58
C GLU A 981 -22.76 34.32 -37.99
N ALA A 982 -23.15 33.34 -38.80
CA ALA A 982 -22.69 33.26 -40.18
C ALA A 982 -23.39 34.34 -41.03
N PRO A 983 -22.66 35.30 -41.64
CA PRO A 983 -23.29 36.29 -42.51
C PRO A 983 -23.93 35.54 -43.68
N LYS A 984 -25.24 35.77 -43.88
CA LYS A 984 -25.94 35.31 -45.07
C LYS A 984 -25.25 35.95 -46.27
N SER A 985 -24.38 35.21 -46.96
CA SER A 985 -23.89 35.62 -48.26
C SER A 985 -25.10 35.66 -49.20
N ALA A 986 -25.44 36.87 -49.63
CA ALA A 986 -26.51 37.18 -50.56
C ALA A 986 -26.26 36.59 -51.95
#